data_AF-A0A938GSX4-F1
#
_entry.id   AF-A0A938GSX4-F1
#
_cell.length_a   1.000
_cell.length_b   1.000
_cell.length_c   1.000
_cell.angle_alpha   90.00
_cell.angle_beta   90.00
_cell.angle_gamma   90.00
#
_symmetry.space_group_name_H-M   'P 1'
#
loop_
_entity.id
_entity.type
_entity.pdbx_description
1 polymer ?
#
loop_
_entity_poly.entity_id
_entity_poly.type
_entity_poly.pdbx_seq_one_letter_code
_entity_poly.pdbx_strand_id
1 'polypeptide(L)'
;MRVLGTILILSAAGAAGLAAEPGNLIDDGDFQALKSWTANDHLRTEGKVTLLPQDRGVQIHNPEIDRDGSLYQDVATGGHEWFAYSMRIKGAGVFDDGGMMRASAAFVSFDRAGRVLDLRTPTRVSGTAWRTYQGTLRVPRDTARLRVVLSVLKGSCSYAEVSLRKTEAAIAAPTRAKLEPGKGFSVETFTTDRPIWELHAEDLDNDGRPEIIACDVDGVVTVRHHGGPPFLTYAAGALVYQFEAADLNGDGTKEILLSSVDPKVAIKAIDLAGREALTIPKPELGFDRLAVGDLDGDGMPEIVVSKGNGVRGASGLAGGWSVYDRAGKLRWERVEPLREFRVAVVGPEPGAKLVVGGPGIEFRLYGEGGQLLAQHSIDTTRLDHFAVADVDGDGHAEIVAAANTGGRMSVWCVRGDRILWKCAMPELGGGGALSGMNLAVADFHPESPGLETALVGTHDVFLIDATGILIYRNEPAGRKDGAAVKSGGGIGCTDIACWNERKPVLYLASSQYRHRAYYGLKFGGADDFSRYQVPDLDQHLEEIYVAAKRQVARPLRNGGKVKVFMAMGEFARVPEATLREYAAALKKLETPALEFLVMYEASDLLGHERGLKMTTDQIAERARLLEKAGIPFGYFAAHCYQVWLSQEAIRRSKEAAPTMFRFLYVAENLELFYGPLWRDFLRWCDATLSFCAGHGMKMVFKEKHDSWGVMPADPDLFN
;
A
#
# COMPACT_ATOMS: atom_id res chain seq x y z
N MET A 1 37.07 5.35 -42.37
CA MET A 1 37.40 3.97 -41.95
C MET A 1 36.77 3.74 -40.59
N ARG A 2 35.80 2.80 -40.50
CA ARG A 2 35.09 2.24 -39.32
C ARG A 2 34.33 3.23 -38.41
N VAL A 3 32.99 3.29 -38.47
CA VAL A 3 31.94 2.39 -37.92
C VAL A 3 31.77 2.53 -36.39
N LEU A 4 30.64 3.13 -35.99
CA LEU A 4 29.91 2.85 -34.76
C LEU A 4 28.43 2.98 -35.11
N GLY A 5 27.74 1.84 -35.14
CA GLY A 5 26.33 1.73 -35.51
C GLY A 5 25.44 1.89 -34.29
N THR A 6 24.48 2.80 -34.39
CA THR A 6 23.29 2.84 -33.53
C THR A 6 22.24 1.95 -34.19
N ILE A 7 21.87 0.87 -33.52
CA ILE A 7 20.80 -0.03 -33.94
C ILE A 7 19.46 0.70 -33.76
N LEU A 8 18.76 0.92 -34.88
CA LEU A 8 17.34 1.24 -34.92
C LEU A 8 16.56 0.06 -34.32
N ILE A 9 15.78 0.31 -33.27
CA ILE A 9 14.61 -0.54 -32.97
C ILE A 9 13.46 0.02 -33.81
N LEU A 10 13.28 -0.56 -34.99
CA LEU A 10 12.05 -0.43 -35.77
C LEU A 10 10.94 -1.13 -34.99
N SER A 11 10.04 -0.37 -34.36
CA SER A 11 8.73 -0.87 -33.97
C SER A 11 7.92 -1.10 -35.25
N ALA A 12 8.03 -2.30 -35.81
CA ALA A 12 7.11 -2.77 -36.82
C ALA A 12 5.76 -3.08 -36.15
N ALA A 13 4.97 -2.03 -35.89
CA ALA A 13 3.54 -2.19 -35.73
C ALA A 13 2.99 -2.59 -37.11
N GLY A 14 2.83 -3.89 -37.31
CA GLY A 14 2.12 -4.43 -38.47
C GLY A 14 0.72 -3.82 -38.50
N ALA A 15 0.47 -2.99 -39.51
CA ALA A 15 -0.85 -2.53 -39.87
C ALA A 15 -1.67 -3.74 -40.37
N ALA A 16 -2.34 -4.42 -39.45
CA ALA A 16 -3.49 -5.24 -39.77
C ALA A 16 -4.68 -4.29 -39.95
N GLY A 17 -5.21 -4.23 -41.17
CA GLY A 17 -6.39 -3.41 -41.48
C GLY A 17 -7.58 -3.86 -40.65
N LEU A 18 -8.01 -3.01 -39.71
CA LEU A 18 -9.29 -3.15 -39.03
C LEU A 18 -10.39 -2.69 -39.99
N ALA A 19 -11.02 -3.66 -40.65
CA ALA A 19 -12.35 -3.48 -41.21
C ALA A 19 -13.32 -3.03 -40.09
N ALA A 20 -14.41 -2.34 -40.45
CA ALA A 20 -15.46 -1.93 -39.53
C ALA A 20 -15.83 -3.06 -38.57
N GLU A 21 -15.64 -2.85 -37.26
CA GLU A 21 -15.93 -3.87 -36.26
C GLU A 21 -17.44 -4.20 -36.23
N PRO A 22 -17.82 -5.49 -36.26
CA PRO A 22 -19.23 -5.89 -36.16
C PRO A 22 -19.87 -5.33 -34.88
N GLY A 23 -20.99 -4.62 -35.02
CA GLY A 23 -21.82 -4.20 -33.89
C GLY A 23 -21.66 -2.76 -33.40
N ASN A 24 -20.84 -1.91 -34.06
CA ASN A 24 -20.89 -0.46 -33.81
C ASN A 24 -22.20 0.14 -34.37
N LEU A 25 -22.94 0.86 -33.55
CA LEU A 25 -24.16 1.57 -33.92
C LEU A 25 -23.88 2.94 -34.53
N ILE A 26 -22.64 3.43 -34.46
CA ILE A 26 -22.22 4.68 -35.08
C ILE A 26 -21.69 4.39 -36.48
N ASP A 27 -22.42 4.89 -37.48
CA ASP A 27 -21.98 4.88 -38.87
C ASP A 27 -20.85 5.90 -39.06
N ASP A 28 -19.85 5.57 -39.88
CA ASP A 28 -18.66 6.42 -40.11
C ASP A 28 -17.95 6.86 -38.80
N GLY A 29 -17.93 6.00 -37.78
CA GLY A 29 -17.32 6.30 -36.47
C GLY A 29 -15.80 6.52 -36.50
N ASP A 30 -15.12 6.13 -37.57
CA ASP A 30 -13.70 6.35 -37.80
C ASP A 30 -13.41 7.54 -38.73
N PHE A 31 -14.46 8.33 -39.05
CA PHE A 31 -14.38 9.58 -39.78
C PHE A 31 -13.62 9.52 -41.11
N GLN A 32 -13.63 8.39 -41.82
CA GLN A 32 -13.19 8.37 -43.22
C GLN A 32 -14.13 9.20 -44.11
N ALA A 33 -15.38 9.35 -43.70
CA ALA A 33 -16.37 10.27 -44.27
C ALA A 33 -17.24 10.89 -43.16
N LEU A 34 -18.01 11.93 -43.49
CA LEU A 34 -18.96 12.58 -42.58
C LEU A 34 -20.42 12.34 -43.00
N LYS A 35 -20.70 11.35 -43.84
CA LYS A 35 -22.02 11.21 -44.49
C LYS A 35 -23.14 10.97 -43.47
N SER A 36 -22.85 10.21 -42.43
CA SER A 36 -23.82 9.88 -41.37
C SER A 36 -23.82 10.87 -40.19
N TRP A 37 -23.02 11.94 -40.25
CA TRP A 37 -22.91 12.93 -39.18
C TRP A 37 -23.62 14.23 -39.55
N THR A 38 -24.41 14.77 -38.61
CA THR A 38 -25.13 16.04 -38.78
C THR A 38 -24.45 17.14 -37.97
N ALA A 39 -24.04 18.21 -38.64
CA ALA A 39 -23.63 19.44 -37.96
C ALA A 39 -24.87 20.28 -37.65
N ASN A 40 -24.95 20.84 -36.44
CA ASN A 40 -26.02 21.77 -36.09
C ASN A 40 -25.88 23.10 -36.86
N ASP A 41 -26.89 23.97 -36.79
CA ASP A 41 -26.94 25.20 -37.59
C ASP A 41 -25.74 26.10 -37.36
N HIS A 42 -25.39 26.34 -36.09
CA HIS A 42 -24.26 27.19 -35.72
C HIS A 42 -22.91 26.64 -36.23
N LEU A 43 -22.65 25.34 -36.05
CA LEU A 43 -21.44 24.71 -36.56
C LEU A 43 -21.36 24.77 -38.10
N ARG A 44 -22.51 24.71 -38.78
CA ARG A 44 -22.58 24.82 -40.26
C ARG A 44 -22.31 26.24 -40.76
N THR A 45 -22.76 27.27 -40.05
CA THR A 45 -22.67 28.65 -40.51
C THR A 45 -21.40 29.35 -40.07
N GLU A 46 -20.93 29.09 -38.83
CA GLU A 46 -19.83 29.85 -38.22
C GLU A 46 -18.63 28.99 -37.82
N GLY A 47 -18.82 27.69 -37.61
CA GLY A 47 -17.72 26.79 -37.27
C GLY A 47 -17.04 26.14 -38.47
N LYS A 48 -16.11 25.23 -38.17
CA LYS A 48 -15.39 24.44 -39.18
C LYS A 48 -15.22 23.00 -38.72
N VAL A 49 -15.49 22.06 -39.62
CA VAL A 49 -15.26 20.62 -39.42
C VAL A 49 -14.21 20.15 -40.43
N THR A 50 -13.12 19.56 -39.94
CA THR A 50 -11.98 19.11 -40.76
C THR A 50 -11.75 17.62 -40.54
N LEU A 51 -11.77 16.81 -41.60
CA LEU A 51 -11.41 15.39 -41.51
C LEU A 51 -9.90 15.24 -41.21
N LEU A 52 -9.57 14.23 -40.40
CA LEU A 52 -8.21 13.83 -40.05
C LEU A 52 -8.00 12.36 -40.46
N PRO A 53 -7.77 12.07 -41.76
CA PRO A 53 -7.77 10.69 -42.26
C PRO A 53 -6.71 9.79 -41.60
N GLN A 54 -5.53 10.36 -41.30
CA GLN A 54 -4.43 9.64 -40.64
C GLN A 54 -4.75 9.24 -39.19
N ASP A 55 -5.52 10.07 -38.50
CA ASP A 55 -5.94 9.82 -37.12
C ASP A 55 -7.28 9.07 -37.04
N ARG A 56 -7.92 8.78 -38.17
CA ARG A 56 -9.30 8.24 -38.24
C ARG A 56 -10.27 9.10 -37.43
N GLY A 57 -10.17 10.41 -37.63
CA GLY A 57 -10.81 11.40 -36.78
C GLY A 57 -11.34 12.62 -37.52
N VAL A 58 -11.90 13.54 -36.75
CA VAL A 58 -12.42 14.82 -37.16
C VAL A 58 -11.98 15.89 -36.17
N GLN A 59 -11.68 17.09 -36.65
CA GLN A 59 -11.46 18.27 -35.84
C GLN A 59 -12.65 19.22 -36.01
N ILE A 60 -13.25 19.62 -34.89
CA ILE A 60 -14.32 20.61 -34.82
C ILE A 60 -13.71 21.90 -34.27
N HIS A 61 -13.89 23.01 -34.97
CA HIS A 61 -13.53 24.35 -34.53
C HIS A 61 -14.80 25.20 -34.38
N ASN A 62 -15.03 25.73 -33.18
CA ASN A 62 -16.10 26.68 -32.89
C ASN A 62 -15.50 28.03 -32.46
N PRO A 63 -15.70 29.11 -33.23
CA PRO A 63 -15.12 30.42 -32.92
C PRO A 63 -15.89 31.21 -31.85
N GLU A 64 -17.16 30.90 -31.59
CA GLU A 64 -18.02 31.66 -30.66
C GLU A 64 -18.19 30.91 -29.34
N ILE A 65 -18.08 31.63 -28.21
CA ILE A 65 -18.26 31.06 -26.87
C ILE A 65 -19.75 30.81 -26.56
N ASP A 66 -20.04 29.72 -25.86
CA ASP A 66 -21.35 29.37 -25.30
C ASP A 66 -22.49 29.23 -26.35
N ARG A 67 -22.13 29.13 -27.64
CA ARG A 67 -23.02 28.60 -28.69
C ARG A 67 -22.70 27.15 -28.99
N ASP A 68 -23.75 26.37 -29.24
CA ASP A 68 -23.63 24.95 -29.50
C ASP A 68 -22.89 24.72 -30.83
N GLY A 69 -21.63 24.27 -30.77
CA GLY A 69 -20.87 23.84 -31.94
C GLY A 69 -20.79 22.31 -31.96
N SER A 70 -21.83 21.65 -32.48
CA SER A 70 -21.99 20.21 -32.33
C SER A 70 -22.12 19.45 -33.65
N LEU A 71 -21.39 18.34 -33.72
CA LEU A 71 -21.53 17.30 -34.73
C LEU A 71 -22.16 16.08 -34.04
N TYR A 72 -23.26 15.55 -34.57
CA TYR A 72 -23.99 14.48 -33.91
C TYR A 72 -24.52 13.41 -34.86
N GLN A 73 -24.82 12.23 -34.31
CA GLN A 73 -25.50 11.13 -34.99
C GLN A 73 -26.58 10.54 -34.08
N ASP A 74 -27.72 10.19 -34.68
CA ASP A 74 -28.82 9.55 -33.97
C ASP A 74 -28.82 8.04 -34.22
N VAL A 75 -28.94 7.26 -33.14
CA VAL A 75 -29.07 5.80 -33.21
C VAL A 75 -30.41 5.35 -32.64
N ALA A 76 -31.04 4.38 -33.29
CA ALA A 76 -32.23 3.74 -32.76
C ALA A 76 -31.85 2.77 -31.64
N THR A 77 -32.47 2.90 -30.46
CA THR A 77 -32.17 2.01 -29.34
C THR A 77 -32.78 0.62 -29.52
N GLY A 78 -33.94 0.54 -30.20
CA GLY A 78 -34.74 -0.68 -30.30
C GLY A 78 -35.24 -1.17 -28.93
N GLY A 79 -35.47 -0.26 -27.97
CA GLY A 79 -35.89 -0.59 -26.60
C GLY A 79 -34.76 -1.10 -25.70
N HIS A 80 -33.53 -1.10 -26.19
CA HIS A 80 -32.37 -1.53 -25.43
C HIS A 80 -31.95 -0.43 -24.43
N GLU A 81 -31.78 -0.79 -23.14
CA GLU A 81 -31.49 0.19 -22.07
C GLU A 81 -29.99 0.48 -21.91
N TRP A 82 -29.10 -0.41 -22.37
CA TRP A 82 -27.68 -0.37 -22.00
C TRP A 82 -26.75 -0.34 -23.21
N PHE A 83 -25.76 0.56 -23.16
CA PHE A 83 -24.81 0.76 -24.25
C PHE A 83 -23.38 0.90 -23.73
N ALA A 84 -22.41 0.33 -24.42
CA ALA A 84 -20.99 0.60 -24.21
C ALA A 84 -20.53 1.63 -25.24
N TYR A 85 -19.76 2.64 -24.82
CA TYR A 85 -19.17 3.63 -25.71
C TYR A 85 -17.65 3.62 -25.60
N SER A 86 -16.97 3.97 -26.69
CA SER A 86 -15.53 4.27 -26.70
C SER A 86 -15.23 5.33 -27.76
N MET A 87 -14.32 6.26 -27.46
CA MET A 87 -13.87 7.31 -28.37
C MET A 87 -12.53 7.90 -27.95
N ARG A 88 -11.77 8.43 -28.90
CA ARG A 88 -10.56 9.20 -28.63
C ARG A 88 -10.82 10.69 -28.79
N ILE A 89 -10.31 11.48 -27.86
CA ILE A 89 -10.47 12.94 -27.86
C ILE A 89 -9.11 13.61 -27.60
N LYS A 90 -8.82 14.67 -28.35
CA LYS A 90 -7.60 15.49 -28.23
C LYS A 90 -7.96 16.97 -28.22
N GLY A 91 -7.50 17.68 -27.20
CA GLY A 91 -7.63 19.14 -27.14
C GLY A 91 -6.54 19.86 -27.93
N ALA A 92 -6.75 21.14 -28.24
CA ALA A 92 -5.80 21.98 -29.00
C ALA A 92 -4.75 22.72 -28.14
N GLY A 93 -4.82 22.66 -26.80
CA GLY A 93 -3.88 23.36 -25.89
C GLY A 93 -4.51 24.58 -25.19
N VAL A 94 -3.65 25.47 -24.66
CA VAL A 94 -4.03 26.77 -24.07
C VAL A 94 -4.06 27.82 -25.20
N PHE A 95 -5.11 28.65 -25.25
CA PHE A 95 -5.30 29.67 -26.30
C PHE A 95 -4.69 31.04 -25.92
N ASP A 96 -4.56 31.92 -26.92
CA ASP A 96 -4.00 33.29 -26.83
C ASP A 96 -4.73 34.22 -25.83
N ASP A 97 -5.93 33.85 -25.36
CA ASP A 97 -6.73 34.60 -24.37
C ASP A 97 -6.67 34.02 -22.95
N GLY A 98 -5.88 32.96 -22.72
CA GLY A 98 -5.75 32.31 -21.42
C GLY A 98 -6.98 31.51 -20.95
N GLY A 99 -8.00 31.32 -21.80
CA GLY A 99 -9.23 30.59 -21.49
C GLY A 99 -9.11 29.06 -21.61
N MET A 100 -9.90 28.32 -20.80
CA MET A 100 -10.01 26.85 -20.90
C MET A 100 -10.94 26.42 -22.06
N MET A 101 -10.51 25.43 -22.85
CA MET A 101 -11.38 24.71 -23.79
C MET A 101 -12.59 24.11 -23.06
N ARG A 102 -13.79 24.29 -23.64
CA ARG A 102 -15.00 23.56 -23.25
C ARG A 102 -15.41 22.67 -24.41
N ALA A 103 -15.09 21.38 -24.32
CA ALA A 103 -15.48 20.37 -25.30
C ALA A 103 -15.93 19.12 -24.57
N SER A 104 -16.88 18.40 -25.15
CA SER A 104 -17.39 17.15 -24.58
C SER A 104 -17.96 16.26 -25.67
N ALA A 105 -17.90 14.96 -25.45
CA ALA A 105 -18.88 14.05 -26.00
C ALA A 105 -20.04 13.85 -25.03
N ALA A 106 -21.25 13.88 -25.57
CA ALA A 106 -22.49 13.76 -24.82
C ALA A 106 -23.44 12.74 -25.45
N PHE A 107 -24.35 12.23 -24.65
CA PHE A 107 -25.39 11.28 -25.03
C PHE A 107 -26.75 11.86 -24.64
N VAL A 108 -27.65 12.05 -25.60
CA VAL A 108 -28.98 12.63 -25.37
C VAL A 108 -30.05 11.60 -25.73
N SER A 109 -30.87 11.24 -24.75
CA SER A 109 -31.93 10.25 -24.88
C SER A 109 -33.23 10.95 -25.27
N PHE A 110 -33.92 10.46 -26.30
CA PHE A 110 -35.20 10.98 -26.76
C PHE A 110 -36.30 9.93 -26.71
N ASP A 111 -37.50 10.34 -26.30
CA ASP A 111 -38.71 9.53 -26.44
C ASP A 111 -39.20 9.47 -27.90
N ARG A 112 -40.27 8.70 -28.16
CA ARG A 112 -40.89 8.59 -29.49
C ARG A 112 -41.48 9.91 -30.00
N ALA A 113 -41.80 10.85 -29.12
CA ALA A 113 -42.33 12.17 -29.46
C ALA A 113 -41.21 13.21 -29.69
N GLY A 114 -39.94 12.82 -29.56
CA GLY A 114 -38.79 13.70 -29.73
C GLY A 114 -38.44 14.56 -28.51
N ARG A 115 -39.01 14.27 -27.33
CA ARG A 115 -38.67 14.97 -26.08
C ARG A 115 -37.41 14.38 -25.48
N VAL A 116 -36.56 15.23 -24.89
CA VAL A 116 -35.36 14.80 -24.18
C VAL A 116 -35.75 14.15 -22.86
N LEU A 117 -35.30 12.92 -22.62
CA LEU A 117 -35.51 12.16 -21.40
C LEU A 117 -34.30 12.20 -20.46
N ASP A 118 -33.08 12.19 -21.01
CA ASP A 118 -31.83 12.20 -20.25
C ASP A 118 -30.71 12.83 -21.11
N LEU A 119 -29.72 13.44 -20.45
CA LEU A 119 -28.51 13.98 -21.07
C LEU A 119 -27.30 13.64 -20.19
N ARG A 120 -26.30 12.98 -20.78
CA ARG A 120 -25.06 12.60 -20.07
C ARG A 120 -23.82 13.09 -20.79
N THR A 121 -22.85 13.58 -20.03
CA THR A 121 -21.58 14.13 -20.53
C THR A 121 -20.39 13.45 -19.82
N PRO A 122 -20.07 12.19 -20.16
CA PRO A 122 -19.10 11.41 -19.40
C PRO A 122 -17.63 11.76 -19.68
N THR A 123 -17.38 12.76 -20.53
CA THR A 123 -16.03 13.14 -20.95
C THR A 123 -15.62 14.46 -20.32
N ARG A 124 -14.39 14.49 -19.76
CA ARG A 124 -13.76 15.71 -19.27
C ARG A 124 -12.47 15.94 -20.06
N VAL A 125 -12.56 16.77 -21.09
CA VAL A 125 -11.47 16.96 -22.05
C VAL A 125 -10.41 17.93 -21.52
N SER A 126 -9.15 17.50 -21.47
CA SER A 126 -8.00 18.36 -21.18
C SER A 126 -6.73 17.86 -21.86
N GLY A 127 -5.83 18.79 -22.22
CA GLY A 127 -4.51 18.50 -22.77
C GLY A 127 -4.45 18.37 -24.30
N THR A 128 -3.22 18.26 -24.82
CA THR A 128 -2.89 18.25 -26.25
C THR A 128 -2.63 16.85 -26.82
N ALA A 129 -2.71 15.81 -25.99
CA ALA A 129 -2.52 14.42 -26.40
C ALA A 129 -3.87 13.73 -26.65
N TRP A 130 -3.88 12.74 -27.54
CA TRP A 130 -5.03 11.83 -27.69
C TRP A 130 -5.25 11.03 -26.40
N ARG A 131 -6.49 10.99 -25.91
CA ARG A 131 -6.92 10.15 -24.80
C ARG A 131 -8.15 9.36 -25.17
N THR A 132 -8.22 8.12 -24.72
CA THR A 132 -9.39 7.25 -24.91
C THR A 132 -10.38 7.45 -23.76
N TYR A 133 -11.64 7.61 -24.08
CA TYR A 133 -12.77 7.69 -23.16
C TYR A 133 -13.72 6.55 -23.49
N GLN A 134 -13.94 5.66 -22.52
CA GLN A 134 -14.83 4.52 -22.69
C GLN A 134 -15.65 4.29 -21.42
N GLY A 135 -16.79 3.61 -21.55
CA GLY A 135 -17.67 3.30 -20.43
C GLY A 135 -19.01 2.74 -20.85
N THR A 136 -19.89 2.55 -19.88
CA THR A 136 -21.26 2.07 -20.09
C THR A 136 -22.29 3.16 -19.79
N LEU A 137 -23.33 3.23 -20.58
CA LEU A 137 -24.44 4.17 -20.52
C LEU A 137 -25.75 3.38 -20.34
N ARG A 138 -26.50 3.69 -19.28
CA ARG A 138 -27.91 3.34 -19.18
C ARG A 138 -28.76 4.50 -19.70
N VAL A 139 -29.69 4.22 -20.60
CA VAL A 139 -30.71 5.17 -21.05
C VAL A 139 -32.08 4.83 -20.43
N PRO A 140 -32.98 5.80 -20.25
CA PRO A 140 -34.35 5.54 -19.80
C PRO A 140 -35.06 4.50 -20.69
N ARG A 141 -35.93 3.65 -20.11
CA ARG A 141 -36.68 2.60 -20.83
C ARG A 141 -37.44 3.10 -22.06
N ASP A 142 -37.99 4.30 -21.99
CA ASP A 142 -38.78 4.90 -23.07
C ASP A 142 -37.93 5.59 -24.14
N THR A 143 -36.60 5.48 -24.06
CA THR A 143 -35.69 6.05 -25.05
C THR A 143 -35.86 5.30 -26.37
N ALA A 144 -36.44 5.98 -27.36
CA ALA A 144 -36.58 5.47 -28.72
C ALA A 144 -35.34 5.75 -29.57
N ARG A 145 -34.68 6.88 -29.31
CA ARG A 145 -33.53 7.38 -30.06
C ARG A 145 -32.48 7.92 -29.10
N LEU A 146 -31.24 7.52 -29.29
CA LEU A 146 -30.09 8.01 -28.55
C LEU A 146 -29.21 8.82 -29.50
N ARG A 147 -28.88 10.06 -29.14
CA ARG A 147 -28.00 10.93 -29.91
C ARG A 147 -26.61 10.97 -29.31
N VAL A 148 -25.60 10.65 -30.11
CA VAL A 148 -24.19 10.86 -29.75
C VAL A 148 -23.78 12.22 -30.29
N VAL A 149 -23.32 13.11 -29.40
CA VAL A 149 -22.97 14.50 -29.71
C VAL A 149 -21.50 14.72 -29.43
N LEU A 150 -20.78 15.28 -30.39
CA LEU A 150 -19.41 15.78 -30.24
C LEU A 150 -19.50 17.30 -30.24
N SER A 151 -19.36 17.91 -29.07
CA SER A 151 -19.59 19.34 -28.87
C SER A 151 -18.30 20.09 -28.56
N VAL A 152 -18.17 21.27 -29.16
CA VAL A 152 -17.12 22.22 -28.86
C VAL A 152 -17.78 23.57 -28.59
N LEU A 153 -17.74 24.01 -27.34
CA LEU A 153 -18.30 25.30 -26.91
C LEU A 153 -17.42 26.48 -27.29
N LYS A 154 -16.10 26.28 -27.38
CA LYS A 154 -15.12 27.28 -27.85
C LYS A 154 -13.80 26.61 -28.22
N GLY A 155 -13.20 27.03 -29.33
CA GLY A 155 -11.88 26.59 -29.78
C GLY A 155 -11.95 25.35 -30.68
N SER A 156 -10.84 24.61 -30.78
CA SER A 156 -10.75 23.40 -31.61
C SER A 156 -10.58 22.14 -30.79
N CYS A 157 -11.37 21.10 -31.04
CA CYS A 157 -11.20 19.77 -30.43
C CYS A 157 -11.28 18.68 -31.50
N SER A 158 -10.41 17.67 -31.38
CA SER A 158 -10.38 16.54 -32.28
C SER A 158 -10.98 15.30 -31.62
N TYR A 159 -11.76 14.55 -32.39
CA TYR A 159 -12.44 13.31 -32.02
C TYR A 159 -12.04 12.22 -33.00
N ALA A 160 -11.83 10.99 -32.56
CA ALA A 160 -11.48 9.86 -33.41
C ALA A 160 -12.08 8.56 -32.86
N GLU A 161 -12.28 7.59 -33.76
CA GLU A 161 -12.65 6.20 -33.39
C GLU A 161 -13.87 6.12 -32.45
N VAL A 162 -14.95 6.83 -32.80
CA VAL A 162 -16.19 6.88 -32.02
C VAL A 162 -16.99 5.60 -32.23
N SER A 163 -17.33 4.94 -31.13
CA SER A 163 -18.14 3.73 -31.14
C SER A 163 -19.19 3.73 -30.04
N LEU A 164 -20.31 3.06 -30.34
CA LEU A 164 -21.41 2.80 -29.43
C LEU A 164 -21.98 1.42 -29.73
N ARG A 165 -22.12 0.55 -28.74
CA ARG A 165 -22.60 -0.83 -28.91
C ARG A 165 -23.67 -1.14 -27.89
N LYS A 166 -24.61 -2.02 -28.19
CA LYS A 166 -25.52 -2.59 -27.17
C LYS A 166 -24.70 -3.48 -26.23
N THR A 167 -24.99 -3.42 -24.94
CA THR A 167 -24.31 -4.25 -23.91
C THR A 167 -25.28 -4.61 -22.81
N GLU A 168 -25.09 -5.70 -22.09
CA GLU A 168 -25.97 -6.03 -20.97
C GLU A 168 -25.89 -5.00 -19.83
N ALA A 169 -26.78 -5.12 -18.84
CA ALA A 169 -26.83 -4.17 -17.75
C ALA A 169 -25.45 -4.01 -17.08
N ALA A 170 -24.92 -2.79 -17.04
CA ALA A 170 -23.85 -2.52 -16.09
C ALA A 170 -24.46 -2.68 -14.70
N ILE A 171 -23.77 -3.41 -13.83
CA ILE A 171 -24.17 -3.47 -12.43
C ILE A 171 -24.15 -2.02 -11.94
N ALA A 172 -25.31 -1.56 -11.45
CA ALA A 172 -25.49 -0.17 -11.08
C ALA A 172 -24.41 0.20 -10.06
N ALA A 173 -23.74 1.34 -10.24
CA ALA A 173 -22.88 1.87 -9.19
C ALA A 173 -23.71 1.96 -7.90
N PRO A 174 -23.25 1.37 -6.78
CA PRO A 174 -24.00 1.36 -5.53
C PRO A 174 -24.35 2.80 -5.13
N THR A 175 -25.65 3.02 -4.93
CA THR A 175 -26.20 4.36 -4.70
C THR A 175 -26.14 4.67 -3.21
N ARG A 176 -25.11 5.41 -2.78
CA ARG A 176 -24.91 5.96 -1.42
C ARG A 176 -24.80 4.89 -0.31
N ALA A 177 -23.75 4.99 0.51
CA ALA A 177 -23.56 4.12 1.68
C ALA A 177 -24.84 4.07 2.55
N LYS A 178 -25.41 2.88 2.73
CA LYS A 178 -26.54 2.64 3.63
C LYS A 178 -26.01 1.83 4.80
N LEU A 179 -25.58 2.52 5.84
CA LEU A 179 -25.25 1.89 7.12
C LEU A 179 -26.50 1.21 7.66
N GLU A 180 -26.38 -0.04 8.11
CA GLU A 180 -27.49 -0.74 8.77
C GLU A 180 -27.59 -0.29 10.23
N PRO A 181 -28.60 0.50 10.62
CA PRO A 181 -28.67 1.04 11.98
C PRO A 181 -28.86 -0.08 12.99
N GLY A 182 -27.97 -0.18 13.99
CA GLY A 182 -28.07 -1.13 15.10
C GLY A 182 -27.41 -2.48 14.88
N LYS A 183 -26.82 -2.75 13.70
CA LYS A 183 -25.97 -3.91 13.46
C LYS A 183 -24.49 -3.51 13.45
N GLY A 184 -23.66 -4.26 14.16
CA GLY A 184 -22.22 -4.09 14.21
C GLY A 184 -21.48 -5.39 14.53
N PHE A 185 -20.20 -5.26 14.86
CA PHE A 185 -19.38 -6.40 15.25
C PHE A 185 -19.42 -6.62 16.76
N SER A 186 -19.82 -7.82 17.19
CA SER A 186 -19.54 -8.31 18.54
C SER A 186 -18.07 -8.74 18.63
N VAL A 187 -17.45 -8.55 19.79
CA VAL A 187 -16.03 -8.88 20.02
C VAL A 187 -15.90 -10.07 20.96
N GLU A 188 -15.26 -11.13 20.49
CA GLU A 188 -14.79 -12.25 21.30
C GLU A 188 -13.29 -12.12 21.51
N THR A 189 -12.82 -12.23 22.76
CA THR A 189 -11.41 -12.00 23.11
C THR A 189 -10.75 -13.31 23.54
N PHE A 190 -9.62 -13.62 22.93
CA PHE A 190 -8.86 -14.84 23.19
C PHE A 190 -7.49 -14.49 23.75
N THR A 191 -7.28 -14.77 25.05
CA THR A 191 -6.03 -14.46 25.72
C THR A 191 -4.88 -15.32 25.21
N THR A 192 -3.69 -14.73 25.13
CA THR A 192 -2.45 -15.38 24.72
C THR A 192 -1.34 -15.10 25.74
N ASP A 193 -0.27 -15.88 25.71
CA ASP A 193 0.87 -15.66 26.60
C ASP A 193 1.65 -14.38 26.22
N ARG A 194 1.66 -14.07 24.93
CA ARG A 194 2.35 -12.92 24.32
C ARG A 194 1.49 -12.28 23.23
N PRO A 195 1.71 -11.00 22.89
CA PRO A 195 1.03 -10.38 21.76
C PRO A 195 1.33 -11.10 20.45
N ILE A 196 0.30 -11.22 19.61
CA ILE A 196 0.34 -11.82 18.28
C ILE A 196 0.74 -10.76 17.25
N TRP A 197 1.76 -11.08 16.47
CA TRP A 197 2.30 -10.29 15.38
C TRP A 197 1.56 -10.55 14.06
N GLU A 198 1.36 -11.82 13.72
CA GLU A 198 0.73 -12.29 12.48
C GLU A 198 -0.24 -13.43 12.82
N LEU A 199 -1.37 -13.53 12.12
CA LEU A 199 -2.26 -14.69 12.24
C LEU A 199 -2.82 -15.16 10.90
N HIS A 200 -3.22 -16.43 10.86
CA HIS A 200 -3.95 -17.05 9.76
C HIS A 200 -5.03 -17.98 10.32
N ALA A 201 -6.11 -18.20 9.57
CA ALA A 201 -7.22 -19.03 9.98
C ALA A 201 -7.63 -19.95 8.84
N GLU A 202 -7.49 -21.26 9.06
CA GLU A 202 -7.74 -22.27 8.03
C GLU A 202 -8.10 -23.60 8.66
N ASP A 203 -8.97 -24.37 8.00
CA ASP A 203 -9.24 -25.75 8.36
C ASP A 203 -8.04 -26.61 7.93
N LEU A 204 -7.20 -26.98 8.90
CA LEU A 204 -5.92 -27.66 8.65
C LEU A 204 -6.07 -29.17 8.65
N ASP A 205 -7.06 -29.71 9.37
CA ASP A 205 -7.31 -31.15 9.47
C ASP A 205 -8.57 -31.62 8.71
N ASN A 206 -9.20 -30.70 7.96
CA ASN A 206 -10.40 -30.90 7.15
C ASN A 206 -11.61 -31.39 7.96
N ASP A 207 -11.74 -30.97 9.23
CA ASP A 207 -12.89 -31.31 10.10
C ASP A 207 -14.11 -30.37 9.90
N GLY A 208 -13.97 -29.35 9.05
CA GLY A 208 -14.95 -28.32 8.79
C GLY A 208 -14.97 -27.18 9.82
N ARG A 209 -13.91 -27.03 10.61
CA ARG A 209 -13.68 -25.94 11.59
C ARG A 209 -12.26 -25.40 11.40
N PRO A 210 -12.00 -24.13 11.73
CA PRO A 210 -10.70 -23.56 11.49
C PRO A 210 -9.80 -23.73 12.72
N GLU A 211 -8.54 -23.97 12.43
CA GLU A 211 -7.44 -23.70 13.33
C GLU A 211 -6.97 -22.26 13.15
N ILE A 212 -6.50 -21.68 14.26
CA ILE A 212 -5.84 -20.38 14.28
C ILE A 212 -4.34 -20.61 14.38
N ILE A 213 -3.63 -20.18 13.36
CA ILE A 213 -2.17 -20.13 13.31
C ILE A 213 -1.78 -18.72 13.73
N ALA A 214 -0.90 -18.59 14.72
CA ALA A 214 -0.51 -17.29 15.23
C ALA A 214 0.99 -17.24 15.51
N CYS A 215 1.67 -16.21 15.01
CA CYS A 215 3.05 -15.89 15.37
C CYS A 215 3.05 -14.83 16.47
N ASP A 216 3.71 -15.09 17.59
CA ASP A 216 3.92 -14.08 18.62
C ASP A 216 5.11 -13.16 18.33
N VAL A 217 5.24 -12.08 19.11
CA VAL A 217 6.34 -11.10 19.00
C VAL A 217 7.76 -11.66 19.27
N ASP A 218 7.88 -12.91 19.72
CA ASP A 218 9.15 -13.61 19.91
C ASP A 218 9.44 -14.63 18.79
N GLY A 219 8.61 -14.68 17.74
CA GLY A 219 8.76 -15.61 16.63
C GLY A 219 8.32 -17.03 16.96
N VAL A 220 7.50 -17.21 18.00
CA VAL A 220 6.89 -18.50 18.32
C VAL A 220 5.57 -18.61 17.59
N VAL A 221 5.45 -19.64 16.75
CA VAL A 221 4.22 -20.01 16.06
C VAL A 221 3.43 -20.97 16.95
N THR A 222 2.14 -20.73 17.07
CA THR A 222 1.20 -21.60 17.77
C THR A 222 0.03 -21.95 16.87
N VAL A 223 -0.46 -23.18 16.98
CA VAL A 223 -1.69 -23.62 16.29
C VAL A 223 -2.67 -24.12 17.33
N ARG A 224 -3.92 -23.68 17.20
CA ARG A 224 -5.00 -23.95 18.16
C ARG A 224 -6.33 -24.07 17.44
N HIS A 225 -7.23 -24.89 17.94
CA HIS A 225 -8.63 -24.80 17.55
C HIS A 225 -9.22 -23.47 18.05
N HIS A 226 -10.29 -23.00 17.43
CA HIS A 226 -11.01 -21.79 17.85
C HIS A 226 -11.34 -21.80 19.36
N GLY A 227 -10.78 -20.84 20.11
CA GLY A 227 -10.98 -20.69 21.55
C GLY A 227 -10.28 -21.74 22.43
N GLY A 228 -9.55 -22.68 21.84
CA GLY A 228 -8.81 -23.73 22.54
C GLY A 228 -7.37 -23.33 22.91
N PRO A 229 -6.71 -24.10 23.79
CA PRO A 229 -5.27 -23.98 24.01
C PRO A 229 -4.49 -24.40 22.75
N PRO A 230 -3.23 -23.96 22.58
CA PRO A 230 -2.40 -24.41 21.48
C PRO A 230 -2.09 -25.90 21.62
N PHE A 231 -2.29 -26.65 20.54
CA PHE A 231 -1.88 -28.05 20.44
C PHE A 231 -0.51 -28.21 19.75
N LEU A 232 -0.09 -27.19 18.98
CA LEU A 232 1.25 -27.09 18.40
C LEU A 232 1.93 -25.79 18.83
N THR A 233 3.22 -25.88 19.12
CA THR A 233 4.13 -24.74 19.33
C THR A 233 5.41 -24.99 18.56
N TYR A 234 5.82 -24.03 17.74
CA TYR A 234 6.98 -24.13 16.87
C TYR A 234 7.80 -22.83 16.93
N ALA A 235 9.11 -22.95 17.14
CA ALA A 235 10.01 -21.80 17.13
C ALA A 235 10.48 -21.52 15.70
N ALA A 236 9.92 -20.50 15.05
CA ALA A 236 10.27 -20.15 13.67
C ALA A 236 11.68 -19.55 13.54
N GLY A 237 12.27 -19.10 14.66
CA GLY A 237 13.61 -18.50 14.71
C GLY A 237 13.64 -17.00 14.36
N ALA A 238 12.54 -16.47 13.82
CA ALA A 238 12.29 -15.05 13.56
C ALA A 238 10.78 -14.80 13.50
N LEU A 239 10.34 -13.53 13.42
CA LEU A 239 8.93 -13.22 13.17
C LEU A 239 8.52 -13.73 11.80
N VAL A 240 7.34 -14.33 11.74
CA VAL A 240 6.70 -14.70 10.50
C VAL A 240 6.21 -13.44 9.79
N TYR A 241 6.45 -13.35 8.49
CA TYR A 241 5.95 -12.25 7.66
C TYR A 241 4.62 -12.59 6.98
N GLN A 242 4.42 -13.86 6.60
CA GLN A 242 3.17 -14.35 6.04
C GLN A 242 3.04 -15.86 6.32
N PHE A 243 1.81 -16.29 6.60
CA PHE A 243 1.41 -17.69 6.61
C PHE A 243 0.62 -18.05 5.35
N GLU A 244 0.72 -19.30 4.93
CA GLU A 244 -0.19 -19.97 3.99
C GLU A 244 -0.38 -21.41 4.47
N ALA A 245 -1.45 -22.11 4.07
CA ALA A 245 -1.55 -23.54 4.30
C ALA A 245 -2.09 -24.29 3.09
N ALA A 246 -1.56 -25.49 2.86
CA ALA A 246 -2.00 -26.36 1.78
C ALA A 246 -1.62 -27.82 2.09
N ASP A 247 -2.40 -28.76 1.57
CA ASP A 247 -2.05 -30.19 1.62
C ASP A 247 -0.92 -30.45 0.61
N LEU A 248 0.31 -30.16 1.03
CA LEU A 248 1.49 -30.32 0.19
C LEU A 248 1.84 -31.79 0.03
N ASN A 249 1.45 -32.64 0.98
CA ASN A 249 1.88 -34.02 1.02
C ASN A 249 0.82 -35.00 0.43
N GLY A 250 -0.44 -34.57 0.30
CA GLY A 250 -1.58 -35.32 -0.23
C GLY A 250 -2.24 -36.27 0.77
N ASP A 251 -2.06 -36.06 2.08
CA ASP A 251 -2.64 -36.91 3.14
C ASP A 251 -3.98 -36.40 3.68
N GLY A 252 -4.47 -35.28 3.15
CA GLY A 252 -5.69 -34.63 3.61
C GLY A 252 -5.50 -33.78 4.86
N THR A 253 -4.27 -33.53 5.31
CA THR A 253 -3.93 -32.53 6.34
C THR A 253 -3.07 -31.46 5.71
N LYS A 254 -3.35 -30.19 6.00
CA LYS A 254 -2.57 -29.08 5.43
C LYS A 254 -1.29 -28.85 6.22
N GLU A 255 -0.19 -28.71 5.49
CA GLU A 255 1.05 -28.13 6.00
C GLU A 255 0.95 -26.61 6.09
N ILE A 256 1.63 -26.03 7.08
CA ILE A 256 1.70 -24.59 7.32
C ILE A 256 2.99 -24.05 6.71
N LEU A 257 2.87 -23.24 5.65
CA LEU A 257 3.97 -22.50 5.07
C LEU A 257 4.19 -21.18 5.83
N LEU A 258 5.46 -20.86 6.07
CA LEU A 258 5.85 -19.63 6.77
C LEU A 258 7.04 -18.97 6.07
N SER A 259 6.87 -17.67 5.76
CA SER A 259 7.98 -16.78 5.38
C SER A 259 8.38 -15.92 6.58
N SER A 260 9.62 -15.44 6.59
CA SER A 260 10.20 -14.72 7.72
C SER A 260 10.53 -13.28 7.37
N VAL A 261 10.40 -12.38 8.37
CA VAL A 261 10.92 -11.02 8.26
C VAL A 261 12.47 -11.01 8.22
N ASP A 262 13.13 -11.96 8.86
CA ASP A 262 14.60 -12.08 8.72
C ASP A 262 14.91 -12.68 7.33
N PRO A 263 15.60 -11.93 6.44
CA PRO A 263 15.96 -12.41 5.12
C PRO A 263 16.93 -13.59 5.12
N LYS A 264 17.52 -13.96 6.27
CA LYS A 264 18.41 -15.11 6.43
C LYS A 264 17.67 -16.41 6.71
N VAL A 265 16.39 -16.34 7.09
CA VAL A 265 15.57 -17.52 7.39
C VAL A 265 14.88 -17.96 6.11
N ALA A 266 15.05 -19.25 5.77
CA ALA A 266 14.42 -19.87 4.61
C ALA A 266 12.89 -19.99 4.79
N ILE A 267 12.18 -20.11 3.69
CA ILE A 267 10.75 -20.44 3.72
C ILE A 267 10.62 -21.91 4.09
N LYS A 268 9.70 -22.21 5.01
CA LYS A 268 9.48 -23.57 5.51
C LYS A 268 8.01 -23.94 5.40
N ALA A 269 7.74 -25.23 5.23
CA ALA A 269 6.44 -25.81 5.52
C ALA A 269 6.59 -26.79 6.70
N ILE A 270 5.68 -26.71 7.67
CA ILE A 270 5.63 -27.61 8.81
C ILE A 270 4.29 -28.33 8.87
N ASP A 271 4.30 -29.59 9.29
CA ASP A 271 3.06 -30.33 9.56
C ASP A 271 2.47 -29.98 10.95
N LEU A 272 1.31 -30.54 11.27
CA LEU A 272 0.65 -30.34 12.57
C LEU A 272 1.39 -30.98 13.76
N ALA A 273 2.42 -31.78 13.51
CA ALA A 273 3.34 -32.28 14.53
C ALA A 273 4.59 -31.39 14.69
N GLY A 274 4.69 -30.30 13.93
CA GLY A 274 5.83 -29.38 13.93
C GLY A 274 7.07 -29.91 13.22
N ARG A 275 6.93 -30.98 12.42
CA ARG A 275 8.02 -31.52 11.59
C ARG A 275 8.08 -30.73 10.29
N GLU A 276 9.30 -30.45 9.85
CA GLU A 276 9.53 -29.77 8.58
C GLU A 276 9.18 -30.72 7.43
N ALA A 277 8.19 -30.35 6.64
CA ALA A 277 7.77 -31.08 5.44
C ALA A 277 8.50 -30.57 4.19
N LEU A 278 8.86 -29.28 4.17
CA LEU A 278 9.50 -28.63 3.04
C LEU A 278 10.38 -27.47 3.50
N THR A 279 11.51 -27.26 2.83
CA THR A 279 12.28 -26.01 2.88
C THR A 279 12.54 -25.53 1.46
N ILE A 280 12.15 -24.29 1.19
CA ILE A 280 12.53 -23.59 -0.04
C ILE A 280 13.71 -22.66 0.31
N PRO A 281 14.92 -22.94 -0.19
CA PRO A 281 16.08 -22.11 0.09
C PRO A 281 15.86 -20.71 -0.47
N LYS A 282 16.22 -19.70 0.32
CA LYS A 282 16.02 -18.30 -0.06
C LYS A 282 17.23 -17.79 -0.87
N PRO A 283 17.04 -17.37 -2.13
CA PRO A 283 18.16 -16.94 -2.97
C PRO A 283 18.55 -15.46 -2.75
N GLU A 284 17.72 -14.63 -2.09
CA GLU A 284 17.82 -13.17 -2.15
C GLU A 284 17.44 -12.44 -0.85
N LEU A 285 17.68 -11.13 -0.79
CA LEU A 285 17.38 -10.25 0.36
C LEU A 285 15.91 -9.81 0.37
N GLY A 286 15.34 -9.44 1.52
CA GLY A 286 13.98 -8.87 1.67
C GLY A 286 12.93 -9.81 2.28
N PHE A 287 11.67 -9.36 2.41
CA PHE A 287 10.55 -10.15 2.93
C PHE A 287 9.82 -10.87 1.79
N ASP A 288 9.52 -12.17 1.93
CA ASP A 288 8.88 -12.94 0.87
C ASP A 288 7.37 -13.02 1.07
N ARG A 289 6.58 -12.71 0.04
CA ARG A 289 5.16 -13.08 0.04
C ARG A 289 4.98 -14.42 -0.63
N LEU A 290 3.99 -15.13 -0.11
CA LEU A 290 3.61 -16.48 -0.48
C LEU A 290 2.21 -16.46 -1.10
N ALA A 291 1.95 -17.48 -1.91
CA ALA A 291 0.60 -17.94 -2.23
C ALA A 291 0.68 -19.43 -2.56
N VAL A 292 -0.41 -20.14 -2.31
CA VAL A 292 -0.54 -21.57 -2.58
C VAL A 292 -1.84 -21.85 -3.30
N GLY A 293 -1.83 -22.85 -4.18
CA GLY A 293 -3.02 -23.32 -4.88
C GLY A 293 -2.66 -24.24 -6.04
N ASP A 294 -3.59 -25.09 -6.44
CA ASP A 294 -3.45 -25.97 -7.59
C ASP A 294 -3.47 -25.14 -8.88
N LEU A 295 -2.31 -24.93 -9.51
CA LEU A 295 -2.17 -24.04 -10.65
C LEU A 295 -2.16 -24.81 -11.98
N ASP A 296 -1.74 -26.07 -11.97
CA ASP A 296 -1.69 -26.94 -13.15
C ASP A 296 -2.86 -27.94 -13.25
N GLY A 297 -3.74 -27.96 -12.25
CA GLY A 297 -4.98 -28.74 -12.25
C GLY A 297 -4.75 -30.23 -12.01
N ASP A 298 -3.62 -30.60 -11.42
CA ASP A 298 -3.27 -31.99 -11.12
C ASP A 298 -3.84 -32.49 -9.78
N GLY A 299 -4.53 -31.62 -9.05
CA GLY A 299 -5.11 -31.89 -7.73
C GLY A 299 -4.14 -31.65 -6.58
N MET A 300 -2.93 -31.15 -6.84
CA MET A 300 -1.90 -30.82 -5.85
C MET A 300 -1.54 -29.33 -5.92
N PRO A 301 -1.15 -28.72 -4.80
CA PRO A 301 -0.84 -27.28 -4.76
C PRO A 301 0.57 -26.95 -5.28
N GLU A 302 0.67 -25.86 -6.04
CA GLU A 302 1.91 -25.12 -6.31
C GLU A 302 2.15 -24.02 -5.25
N ILE A 303 3.42 -23.66 -5.07
CA ILE A 303 3.87 -22.61 -4.15
C ILE A 303 4.46 -21.45 -4.95
N VAL A 304 3.92 -20.26 -4.77
CA VAL A 304 4.43 -19.04 -5.41
C VAL A 304 5.14 -18.15 -4.40
N VAL A 305 6.34 -17.69 -4.76
CA VAL A 305 7.21 -16.89 -3.89
C VAL A 305 7.72 -15.67 -4.65
N SER A 306 7.69 -14.48 -4.05
CA SER A 306 8.39 -13.31 -4.64
C SER A 306 9.88 -13.51 -4.85
N LYS A 307 10.41 -12.75 -5.80
CA LYS A 307 11.84 -12.61 -6.08
C LYS A 307 12.25 -11.14 -6.14
N GLY A 308 13.51 -10.81 -5.93
CA GLY A 308 14.05 -9.45 -6.11
C GLY A 308 13.57 -8.44 -5.08
N ASN A 309 13.27 -8.89 -3.86
CA ASN A 309 12.71 -8.02 -2.83
C ASN A 309 13.76 -7.01 -2.35
N GLY A 310 13.38 -5.73 -2.27
CA GLY A 310 14.27 -4.69 -1.75
C GLY A 310 14.50 -4.83 -0.24
N VAL A 311 15.72 -4.54 0.24
CA VAL A 311 16.06 -4.50 1.68
C VAL A 311 15.26 -3.42 2.45
N ARG A 312 14.67 -2.47 1.71
CA ARG A 312 13.78 -1.43 2.25
C ARG A 312 12.46 -2.08 2.66
N GLY A 313 12.40 -2.52 3.92
CA GLY A 313 11.18 -3.00 4.56
C GLY A 313 10.02 -2.04 4.28
N ALA A 314 8.87 -2.63 3.95
CA ALA A 314 7.59 -1.96 3.63
C ALA A 314 7.44 -1.27 2.26
N SER A 315 8.36 -1.40 1.30
CA SER A 315 8.17 -0.77 -0.02
C SER A 315 7.31 -1.57 -1.02
N GLY A 316 6.94 -2.82 -0.66
CA GLY A 316 6.13 -3.71 -1.47
C GLY A 316 6.74 -4.09 -2.83
N LEU A 317 8.01 -3.74 -3.06
CA LEU A 317 8.70 -3.91 -4.32
C LEU A 317 9.31 -5.31 -4.43
N ALA A 318 8.90 -6.05 -5.45
CA ALA A 318 9.52 -7.31 -5.87
C ALA A 318 10.08 -7.17 -7.28
N GLY A 319 11.18 -7.85 -7.59
CA GLY A 319 11.74 -7.97 -8.94
C GLY A 319 11.10 -9.10 -9.76
N GLY A 320 10.16 -9.86 -9.20
CA GLY A 320 9.47 -10.95 -9.87
C GLY A 320 8.86 -11.97 -8.91
N TRP A 321 8.59 -13.17 -9.41
CA TRP A 321 8.13 -14.33 -8.62
C TRP A 321 8.63 -15.66 -9.21
N SER A 322 8.64 -16.68 -8.37
CA SER A 322 9.03 -18.06 -8.68
C SER A 322 7.90 -18.99 -8.28
N VAL A 323 7.65 -20.00 -9.12
CA VAL A 323 6.64 -21.04 -8.86
C VAL A 323 7.36 -22.35 -8.64
N TYR A 324 7.10 -22.98 -7.50
CA TYR A 324 7.64 -24.26 -7.07
C TYR A 324 6.52 -25.29 -7.02
N ASP A 325 6.84 -26.54 -7.29
CA ASP A 325 5.95 -27.64 -6.93
C ASP A 325 5.93 -27.90 -5.42
N ARG A 326 5.02 -28.77 -4.98
CA ARG A 326 4.90 -29.26 -3.59
C ARG A 326 6.19 -29.83 -2.99
N ALA A 327 7.16 -30.25 -3.81
CA ALA A 327 8.46 -30.76 -3.36
C ALA A 327 9.54 -29.66 -3.29
N GLY A 328 9.19 -28.40 -3.56
CA GLY A 328 10.13 -27.27 -3.57
C GLY A 328 10.99 -27.20 -4.82
N LYS A 329 10.66 -27.93 -5.88
CA LYS A 329 11.39 -27.85 -7.14
C LYS A 329 10.80 -26.72 -7.99
N LEU A 330 11.66 -25.82 -8.43
CA LEU A 330 11.30 -24.71 -9.29
C LEU A 330 10.69 -25.22 -10.61
N ARG A 331 9.45 -24.81 -10.89
CA ARG A 331 8.74 -25.06 -12.16
C ARG A 331 9.11 -23.97 -13.18
N TRP A 332 8.93 -22.70 -12.82
CA TRP A 332 9.26 -21.55 -13.66
C TRP A 332 9.39 -20.28 -12.82
N GLU A 333 9.95 -19.23 -13.43
CA GLU A 333 10.09 -17.92 -12.81
C GLU A 333 9.80 -16.77 -13.79
N ARG A 334 9.44 -15.62 -13.24
CA ARG A 334 9.23 -14.37 -13.98
C ARG A 334 10.04 -13.26 -13.31
N VAL A 335 10.78 -12.50 -14.12
CA VAL A 335 11.53 -11.32 -13.69
C VAL A 335 10.79 -10.10 -14.21
N GLU A 336 10.02 -9.48 -13.32
CA GLU A 336 9.21 -8.31 -13.63
C GLU A 336 9.03 -7.48 -12.35
N PRO A 337 9.30 -6.16 -12.37
CA PRO A 337 9.11 -5.31 -11.20
C PRO A 337 7.63 -5.23 -10.80
N LEU A 338 7.33 -5.62 -9.58
CA LEU A 338 6.02 -5.49 -8.96
C LEU A 338 6.07 -4.51 -7.79
N ARG A 339 4.96 -3.81 -7.53
CA ARG A 339 4.72 -3.01 -6.32
C ARG A 339 3.46 -3.51 -5.66
N GLU A 340 3.53 -3.77 -4.36
CA GLU A 340 2.44 -4.30 -3.54
C GLU A 340 1.79 -5.54 -4.14
N PHE A 341 2.63 -6.48 -4.55
CA PHE A 341 2.16 -7.74 -5.13
C PHE A 341 1.45 -8.61 -4.08
N ARG A 342 0.35 -9.23 -4.51
CA ARG A 342 -0.22 -10.44 -3.93
C ARG A 342 -0.43 -11.41 -5.07
N VAL A 343 -0.52 -12.68 -4.72
CA VAL A 343 -0.71 -13.76 -5.66
C VAL A 343 -1.92 -14.56 -5.19
N ALA A 344 -2.81 -14.90 -6.11
CA ALA A 344 -3.94 -15.79 -5.84
C ALA A 344 -4.10 -16.75 -7.02
N VAL A 345 -4.51 -17.99 -6.75
CA VAL A 345 -4.87 -18.98 -7.76
C VAL A 345 -6.39 -18.97 -7.91
N VAL A 346 -6.89 -18.85 -9.15
CA VAL A 346 -8.31 -18.54 -9.43
C VAL A 346 -8.87 -19.38 -10.57
N GLY A 347 -10.02 -20.02 -10.33
CA GLY A 347 -10.82 -20.72 -11.34
C GLY A 347 -11.12 -22.17 -10.93
N PRO A 348 -12.04 -22.86 -11.63
CA PRO A 348 -12.23 -24.29 -11.46
C PRO A 348 -11.12 -25.07 -12.18
N GLU A 349 -10.67 -26.18 -11.60
CA GLU A 349 -9.76 -27.10 -12.29
C GLU A 349 -10.47 -27.98 -13.33
N PRO A 350 -9.84 -28.24 -14.50
CA PRO A 350 -8.56 -27.71 -14.97
C PRO A 350 -8.69 -26.30 -15.56
N GLY A 351 -7.85 -25.36 -15.12
CA GLY A 351 -7.79 -24.00 -15.72
C GLY A 351 -7.52 -22.85 -14.77
N ALA A 352 -6.98 -23.10 -13.57
CA ALA A 352 -6.54 -22.08 -12.64
C ALA A 352 -5.66 -21.00 -13.29
N LYS A 353 -5.78 -19.80 -12.75
CA LYS A 353 -5.00 -18.64 -13.17
C LYS A 353 -4.33 -18.01 -11.98
N LEU A 354 -3.05 -17.70 -12.15
CA LEU A 354 -2.30 -16.91 -11.21
C LEU A 354 -2.62 -15.42 -11.39
N VAL A 355 -3.25 -14.79 -10.42
CA VAL A 355 -3.50 -13.34 -10.42
C VAL A 355 -2.35 -12.63 -9.72
N VAL A 356 -1.67 -11.73 -10.45
CA VAL A 356 -0.58 -10.90 -9.92
C VAL A 356 -0.97 -9.43 -10.04
N GLY A 357 -0.96 -8.71 -8.91
CA GLY A 357 -1.16 -7.26 -8.85
C GLY A 357 0.15 -6.47 -8.94
N GLY A 358 0.20 -5.41 -9.77
CA GLY A 358 1.41 -4.62 -10.03
C GLY A 358 1.28 -3.09 -9.89
N PRO A 359 2.36 -2.32 -10.16
CA PRO A 359 2.37 -0.85 -10.05
C PRO A 359 1.38 -0.23 -11.06
N GLY A 360 0.32 0.40 -10.55
CA GLY A 360 -0.77 0.97 -11.37
C GLY A 360 -2.08 0.16 -11.34
N ILE A 361 -2.18 -0.87 -10.48
CA ILE A 361 -3.32 -1.79 -10.40
C ILE A 361 -3.61 -2.43 -11.75
N GLU A 362 -2.55 -3.03 -12.30
CA GLU A 362 -2.68 -4.02 -13.36
C GLU A 362 -2.79 -5.39 -12.72
N PHE A 363 -3.91 -6.09 -12.96
CA PHE A 363 -4.09 -7.49 -12.63
C PHE A 363 -3.74 -8.32 -13.85
N ARG A 364 -2.73 -9.17 -13.71
CA ARG A 364 -2.29 -10.08 -14.77
C ARG A 364 -2.59 -11.50 -14.38
N LEU A 365 -3.19 -12.22 -15.32
CA LEU A 365 -3.59 -13.61 -15.16
C LEU A 365 -2.61 -14.47 -15.95
N TYR A 366 -1.90 -15.36 -15.27
CA TYR A 366 -0.98 -16.31 -15.90
C TYR A 366 -1.56 -17.73 -15.85
N GLY A 367 -1.32 -18.52 -16.89
CA GLY A 367 -1.62 -19.96 -16.88
C GLY A 367 -0.47 -20.80 -16.32
N GLU A 368 -0.68 -22.12 -16.27
CA GLU A 368 0.23 -23.14 -15.71
C GLU A 368 1.72 -23.00 -16.14
N GLY A 369 1.98 -22.64 -17.41
CA GLY A 369 3.32 -22.51 -18.00
C GLY A 369 3.91 -21.11 -17.86
N GLY A 370 3.28 -20.24 -17.06
CA GLY A 370 3.66 -18.85 -16.87
C GLY A 370 3.31 -17.94 -18.04
N GLN A 371 2.51 -18.38 -19.02
CA GLN A 371 2.02 -17.55 -20.12
C GLN A 371 1.03 -16.50 -19.62
N LEU A 372 1.16 -15.25 -20.07
CA LEU A 372 0.19 -14.20 -19.78
C LEU A 372 -1.10 -14.47 -20.58
N LEU A 373 -2.20 -14.71 -19.88
CA LEU A 373 -3.52 -14.99 -20.47
C LEU A 373 -4.37 -13.74 -20.61
N ALA A 374 -4.31 -12.85 -19.61
CA ALA A 374 -5.08 -11.61 -19.61
C ALA A 374 -4.38 -10.55 -18.74
N GLN A 375 -4.66 -9.28 -19.06
CA GLN A 375 -4.24 -8.13 -18.28
C GLN A 375 -5.43 -7.16 -18.18
N HIS A 376 -5.72 -6.73 -16.95
CA HIS A 376 -6.78 -5.80 -16.63
C HIS A 376 -6.21 -4.62 -15.84
N SER A 377 -6.60 -3.40 -16.17
CA SER A 377 -6.11 -2.20 -15.47
C SER A 377 -7.26 -1.41 -14.87
N ILE A 378 -7.11 -0.99 -13.61
CA ILE A 378 -8.05 -0.06 -12.96
C ILE A 378 -7.38 1.31 -12.84
N ASP A 379 -8.02 2.38 -13.32
CA ASP A 379 -7.50 3.76 -13.31
C ASP A 379 -7.32 4.31 -11.87
N THR A 380 -6.17 4.02 -11.27
CA THR A 380 -5.81 4.36 -9.89
C THR A 380 -4.29 4.48 -9.72
N THR A 381 -3.82 4.93 -8.54
CA THR A 381 -2.39 5.21 -8.32
C THR A 381 -1.64 4.23 -7.43
N ARG A 382 -2.31 3.51 -6.53
CA ARG A 382 -1.67 2.56 -5.60
C ARG A 382 -2.63 1.46 -5.14
N LEU A 383 -2.22 0.19 -5.26
CA LEU A 383 -2.88 -0.96 -4.64
C LEU A 383 -2.43 -1.08 -3.19
N ASP A 384 -3.37 -1.27 -2.26
CA ASP A 384 -3.05 -1.56 -0.85
C ASP A 384 -3.22 -3.07 -0.58
N HIS A 385 -4.30 -3.69 -1.07
CA HIS A 385 -4.53 -5.13 -0.97
C HIS A 385 -5.55 -5.60 -2.03
N PHE A 386 -5.57 -6.89 -2.40
CA PHE A 386 -6.66 -7.50 -3.17
C PHE A 386 -6.95 -8.93 -2.67
N ALA A 387 -8.18 -9.39 -2.89
CA ALA A 387 -8.56 -10.80 -2.76
C ALA A 387 -9.35 -11.24 -3.99
N VAL A 388 -9.50 -12.55 -4.13
CA VAL A 388 -10.29 -13.14 -5.21
C VAL A 388 -11.32 -14.08 -4.63
N ALA A 389 -12.58 -13.90 -5.01
CA ALA A 389 -13.70 -14.73 -4.59
C ALA A 389 -14.88 -14.56 -5.55
N ASP A 390 -15.79 -15.53 -5.61
CA ASP A 390 -17.10 -15.38 -6.25
C ASP A 390 -18.01 -14.54 -5.35
N VAL A 391 -17.97 -13.22 -5.55
CA VAL A 391 -18.60 -12.23 -4.66
C VAL A 391 -20.11 -12.21 -4.86
N ASP A 392 -20.58 -12.41 -6.10
CA ASP A 392 -22.00 -12.34 -6.43
C ASP A 392 -22.69 -13.72 -6.52
N GLY A 393 -21.93 -14.80 -6.33
CA GLY A 393 -22.44 -16.17 -6.28
C GLY A 393 -22.85 -16.70 -7.65
N ASP A 394 -22.29 -16.16 -8.72
CA ASP A 394 -22.62 -16.54 -10.09
C ASP A 394 -21.72 -17.66 -10.67
N GLY A 395 -20.82 -18.19 -9.85
CA GLY A 395 -19.89 -19.25 -10.18
C GLY A 395 -18.59 -18.76 -10.84
N HIS A 396 -18.39 -17.44 -10.97
CA HIS A 396 -17.15 -16.85 -11.47
C HIS A 396 -16.52 -16.01 -10.38
N ALA A 397 -15.20 -16.06 -10.27
CA ALA A 397 -14.49 -15.28 -9.28
C ALA A 397 -14.19 -13.84 -9.76
N GLU A 398 -14.32 -12.88 -8.84
CA GLU A 398 -14.00 -11.47 -8.98
C GLU A 398 -12.73 -11.11 -8.23
N ILE A 399 -12.05 -10.08 -8.70
CA ILE A 399 -10.98 -9.43 -7.97
C ILE A 399 -11.57 -8.28 -7.16
N VAL A 400 -11.44 -8.33 -5.84
CA VAL A 400 -11.80 -7.24 -4.92
C VAL A 400 -10.52 -6.53 -4.48
N ALA A 401 -10.36 -5.25 -4.82
CA ALA A 401 -9.14 -4.49 -4.66
C ALA A 401 -9.33 -3.21 -3.86
N ALA A 402 -8.55 -3.06 -2.78
CA ALA A 402 -8.42 -1.82 -2.02
C ALA A 402 -7.33 -0.93 -2.65
N ALA A 403 -7.71 0.27 -3.08
CA ALA A 403 -6.90 1.15 -3.91
C ALA A 403 -6.92 2.61 -3.43
N ASN A 404 -5.76 3.25 -3.45
CA ASN A 404 -5.59 4.67 -3.13
C ASN A 404 -5.32 5.51 -4.38
N THR A 405 -6.13 6.55 -4.56
CA THR A 405 -5.95 7.58 -5.61
C THR A 405 -5.84 8.96 -4.98
N GLY A 406 -4.64 9.53 -4.96
CA GLY A 406 -4.40 10.89 -4.46
C GLY A 406 -4.79 11.11 -3.00
N GLY A 407 -4.61 10.09 -2.15
CA GLY A 407 -4.96 10.12 -0.72
C GLY A 407 -6.39 9.64 -0.42
N ARG A 408 -7.20 9.34 -1.44
CA ARG A 408 -8.56 8.81 -1.26
C ARG A 408 -8.58 7.31 -1.48
N MET A 409 -9.10 6.59 -0.49
CA MET A 409 -9.26 5.13 -0.54
C MET A 409 -10.57 4.75 -1.24
N SER A 410 -10.53 3.70 -2.04
CA SER A 410 -11.69 3.09 -2.68
C SER A 410 -11.51 1.59 -2.82
N VAL A 411 -12.61 0.86 -2.78
CA VAL A 411 -12.64 -0.58 -2.98
C VAL A 411 -13.35 -0.86 -4.29
N TRP A 412 -12.77 -1.73 -5.11
CA TRP A 412 -13.25 -2.07 -6.43
C TRP A 412 -13.50 -3.55 -6.50
N CYS A 413 -14.60 -3.96 -7.12
CA CYS A 413 -14.83 -5.33 -7.51
C CYS A 413 -14.86 -5.39 -9.04
N VAL A 414 -14.00 -6.22 -9.62
CA VAL A 414 -13.81 -6.32 -11.06
C VAL A 414 -13.82 -7.76 -11.53
N ARG A 415 -14.43 -7.99 -12.71
CA ARG A 415 -14.36 -9.24 -13.46
C ARG A 415 -13.83 -8.92 -14.86
N GLY A 416 -12.58 -9.30 -15.11
CA GLY A 416 -11.88 -8.85 -16.30
C GLY A 416 -11.79 -7.32 -16.36
N ASP A 417 -12.13 -6.73 -17.51
CA ASP A 417 -12.19 -5.27 -17.68
C ASP A 417 -13.50 -4.64 -17.18
N ARG A 418 -14.44 -5.46 -16.68
CA ARG A 418 -15.72 -4.99 -16.16
C ARG A 418 -15.58 -4.66 -14.69
N ILE A 419 -15.86 -3.40 -14.34
CA ILE A 419 -16.08 -3.00 -12.95
C ILE A 419 -17.50 -3.40 -12.56
N LEU A 420 -17.64 -4.31 -11.60
CA LEU A 420 -18.95 -4.68 -11.06
C LEU A 420 -19.45 -3.60 -10.10
N TRP A 421 -18.60 -3.15 -9.18
CA TRP A 421 -18.90 -2.02 -8.32
C TRP A 421 -17.63 -1.31 -7.81
N LYS A 422 -17.85 -0.10 -7.29
CA LYS A 422 -16.84 0.70 -6.61
C LYS A 422 -17.44 1.33 -5.37
N CYS A 423 -16.79 1.14 -4.23
CA CYS A 423 -17.11 1.79 -2.97
C CYS A 423 -16.06 2.86 -2.65
N ALA A 424 -16.47 4.11 -2.51
CA ALA A 424 -15.58 5.17 -2.03
C ALA A 424 -15.57 5.16 -0.50
N MET A 425 -14.38 5.07 0.10
CA MET A 425 -14.25 5.02 1.56
C MET A 425 -14.30 6.43 2.16
N PRO A 426 -14.87 6.60 3.36
CA PRO A 426 -14.76 7.84 4.13
C PRO A 426 -13.30 8.25 4.34
N GLU A 427 -13.03 9.54 4.54
CA GLU A 427 -11.66 10.03 4.80
C GLU A 427 -11.09 9.41 6.08
N LEU A 428 -9.98 8.68 5.91
CA LEU A 428 -9.21 8.09 6.99
C LEU A 428 -8.41 9.20 7.69
N GLY A 429 -8.57 9.33 9.00
CA GLY A 429 -7.96 10.39 9.80
C GLY A 429 -6.52 10.03 10.10
N GLY A 430 -5.58 10.54 9.32
CA GLY A 430 -4.15 10.34 9.57
C GLY A 430 -3.33 10.41 8.28
N GLY A 431 -2.69 11.55 8.05
CA GLY A 431 -1.67 11.69 7.01
C GLY A 431 -0.41 10.93 7.40
N GLY A 432 -0.33 9.65 7.07
CA GLY A 432 0.86 8.84 7.25
C GLY A 432 0.83 7.67 6.28
N ALA A 433 1.90 7.52 5.50
CA ALA A 433 2.07 6.50 4.48
C ALA A 433 2.17 5.03 5.01
N LEU A 434 1.57 4.74 6.18
CA LEU A 434 1.54 3.43 6.83
C LEU A 434 0.12 2.82 6.92
N SER A 435 -0.91 3.47 6.37
CA SER A 435 -2.30 3.02 6.43
C SER A 435 -2.69 2.08 5.27
N GLY A 436 -1.98 0.97 5.09
CA GLY A 436 -2.48 -0.12 4.24
C GLY A 436 -3.72 -0.74 4.88
N MET A 437 -4.79 -0.96 4.11
CA MET A 437 -5.95 -1.73 4.57
C MET A 437 -5.79 -3.18 4.12
N ASN A 438 -5.85 -4.12 5.06
CA ASN A 438 -6.04 -5.52 4.72
C ASN A 438 -7.52 -5.75 4.41
N LEU A 439 -7.80 -6.80 3.65
CA LEU A 439 -9.17 -7.15 3.27
C LEU A 439 -9.40 -8.65 3.34
N ALA A 440 -10.62 -9.01 3.67
CA ALA A 440 -11.14 -10.37 3.62
C ALA A 440 -12.50 -10.36 2.92
N VAL A 441 -12.77 -11.38 2.12
CA VAL A 441 -14.04 -11.55 1.41
C VAL A 441 -14.70 -12.84 1.89
N ALA A 442 -15.88 -12.73 2.51
CA ALA A 442 -16.60 -13.87 3.09
C ALA A 442 -18.07 -13.51 3.35
N ASP A 443 -18.89 -14.53 3.63
CA ASP A 443 -20.31 -14.40 4.00
C ASP A 443 -20.48 -13.92 5.47
N PHE A 444 -20.03 -12.70 5.76
CA PHE A 444 -20.12 -12.11 7.10
C PHE A 444 -21.55 -11.74 7.49
N HIS A 445 -22.45 -11.64 6.52
CA HIS A 445 -23.86 -11.31 6.71
C HIS A 445 -24.76 -12.28 5.90
N PRO A 446 -24.99 -13.51 6.39
CA PRO A 446 -25.75 -14.56 5.67
C PRO A 446 -27.21 -14.24 5.34
N GLU A 447 -27.74 -13.14 5.89
CA GLU A 447 -29.05 -12.62 5.54
C GLU A 447 -29.04 -11.86 4.19
N SER A 448 -27.87 -11.47 3.70
CA SER A 448 -27.62 -10.83 2.41
C SER A 448 -27.09 -11.84 1.40
N PRO A 449 -27.49 -11.77 0.12
CA PRO A 449 -26.92 -12.61 -0.92
C PRO A 449 -25.51 -12.14 -1.31
N GLY A 450 -24.62 -13.11 -1.56
CA GLY A 450 -23.24 -12.89 -1.99
C GLY A 450 -22.26 -12.82 -0.81
N LEU A 451 -21.03 -12.41 -1.08
CA LEU A 451 -19.97 -12.28 -0.07
C LEU A 451 -19.70 -10.81 0.26
N GLU A 452 -19.62 -10.49 1.55
CA GLU A 452 -19.16 -9.20 2.03
C GLU A 452 -17.65 -9.04 1.91
N THR A 453 -17.20 -7.80 1.79
CA THR A 453 -15.78 -7.40 1.91
C THR A 453 -15.55 -6.66 3.22
N ALA A 454 -14.79 -7.26 4.13
CA ALA A 454 -14.27 -6.59 5.31
C ALA A 454 -12.96 -5.88 4.98
N LEU A 455 -12.81 -4.62 5.39
CA LEU A 455 -11.52 -3.91 5.36
C LEU A 455 -11.09 -3.55 6.75
N VAL A 456 -9.82 -3.81 7.05
CA VAL A 456 -9.24 -3.54 8.36
C VAL A 456 -7.97 -2.74 8.20
N GLY A 457 -7.97 -1.61 8.88
CA GLY A 457 -6.82 -0.77 9.11
C GLY A 457 -6.43 -0.69 10.57
N THR A 458 -5.37 0.07 10.83
CA THR A 458 -4.85 0.29 12.17
C THR A 458 -5.92 0.67 13.18
N HIS A 459 -6.95 1.44 12.80
CA HIS A 459 -8.00 1.90 13.72
C HIS A 459 -9.41 1.83 13.14
N ASP A 460 -9.55 1.39 11.89
CA ASP A 460 -10.78 1.47 11.15
C ASP A 460 -11.15 0.07 10.63
N VAL A 461 -12.39 -0.34 10.85
CA VAL A 461 -12.98 -1.57 10.32
C VAL A 461 -14.23 -1.18 9.54
N PHE A 462 -14.31 -1.67 8.30
CA PHE A 462 -15.43 -1.44 7.40
C PHE A 462 -15.98 -2.76 6.89
N LEU A 463 -17.27 -2.80 6.60
CA LEU A 463 -17.90 -3.94 5.90
C LEU A 463 -18.70 -3.41 4.72
N ILE A 464 -18.46 -3.99 3.55
CA ILE A 464 -19.12 -3.67 2.29
C ILE A 464 -19.87 -4.91 1.83
N ASP A 465 -21.13 -4.78 1.43
CA ASP A 465 -21.90 -5.91 0.87
C ASP A 465 -21.43 -6.32 -0.54
N ALA A 466 -21.93 -7.46 -1.02
CA ALA A 466 -21.61 -7.99 -2.35
C ALA A 466 -21.95 -7.04 -3.52
N THR A 467 -22.75 -6.00 -3.29
CA THR A 467 -23.14 -4.99 -4.28
C THR A 467 -22.27 -3.72 -4.22
N GLY A 468 -21.33 -3.65 -3.29
CA GLY A 468 -20.44 -2.52 -3.08
C GLY A 468 -21.00 -1.43 -2.17
N ILE A 469 -22.07 -1.68 -1.42
CA ILE A 469 -22.64 -0.74 -0.46
C ILE A 469 -21.92 -0.92 0.88
N LEU A 470 -21.39 0.18 1.44
CA LEU A 470 -20.87 0.20 2.80
C LEU A 470 -22.01 0.02 3.81
N ILE A 471 -22.02 -1.11 4.52
CA ILE A 471 -23.05 -1.50 5.49
C ILE A 471 -22.61 -1.31 6.95
N TYR A 472 -21.29 -1.29 7.21
CA TYR A 472 -20.73 -1.02 8.53
C TYR A 472 -19.46 -0.16 8.46
N ARG A 473 -19.30 0.69 9.48
CA ARG A 473 -18.02 1.32 9.84
C ARG A 473 -17.96 1.43 11.36
N ASN A 474 -16.79 1.24 11.95
CA ASN A 474 -16.61 1.64 13.33
C ASN A 474 -16.50 3.17 13.42
N GLU A 475 -17.19 3.78 14.38
CA GLU A 475 -16.97 5.19 14.74
C GLU A 475 -16.12 5.22 16.01
N PRO A 476 -14.79 5.39 15.91
CA PRO A 476 -13.95 5.41 17.11
C PRO A 476 -14.33 6.60 18.00
N ALA A 477 -14.50 6.32 19.30
CA ALA A 477 -14.84 7.33 20.30
C ALA A 477 -13.80 8.47 20.30
N GLY A 478 -14.24 9.72 20.12
CA GLY A 478 -13.42 10.93 20.31
C GLY A 478 -12.79 11.57 19.05
N ARG A 479 -13.16 11.13 17.84
CA ARG A 479 -12.66 11.74 16.59
C ARG A 479 -13.18 13.18 16.41
N LYS A 480 -12.38 14.18 16.82
CA LYS A 480 -12.51 15.59 16.39
C LYS A 480 -11.40 15.89 15.38
N ASP A 481 -11.80 16.18 14.15
CA ASP A 481 -11.08 16.91 13.11
C ASP A 481 -9.58 16.59 12.88
N GLY A 482 -9.30 15.67 11.94
CA GLY A 482 -8.09 15.69 11.10
C GLY A 482 -6.72 15.43 11.73
N ALA A 483 -6.60 15.43 13.06
CA ALA A 483 -5.38 15.01 13.74
C ALA A 483 -5.40 13.50 13.95
N ALA A 484 -4.27 12.83 13.66
CA ALA A 484 -3.99 11.49 14.15
C ALA A 484 -3.88 11.54 15.68
N VAL A 485 -5.03 11.57 16.35
CA VAL A 485 -5.10 11.30 17.78
C VAL A 485 -4.76 9.82 17.91
N LYS A 486 -3.66 9.52 18.62
CA LYS A 486 -3.40 8.19 19.18
C LYS A 486 -4.72 7.63 19.67
N SER A 487 -5.16 6.57 19.00
CA SER A 487 -6.40 5.84 19.26
C SER A 487 -6.88 5.96 20.70
N GLY A 488 -8.16 6.37 20.86
CA GLY A 488 -8.93 6.01 22.04
C GLY A 488 -8.78 4.52 22.30
N GLY A 489 -8.85 4.09 23.56
CA GLY A 489 -8.36 2.79 24.05
C GLY A 489 -8.90 1.51 23.41
N GLY A 490 -9.56 1.53 22.26
CA GLY A 490 -10.00 0.35 21.51
C GLY A 490 -8.90 -0.39 20.76
N ILE A 491 -9.34 -1.40 19.99
CA ILE A 491 -8.49 -2.32 19.24
C ILE A 491 -7.86 -1.57 18.07
N GLY A 492 -6.53 -1.50 18.07
CA GLY A 492 -5.78 -1.00 16.92
C GLY A 492 -4.94 -2.11 16.29
N CYS A 493 -5.28 -2.59 15.10
CA CYS A 493 -4.69 -3.79 14.52
C CYS A 493 -4.13 -3.55 13.11
N THR A 494 -2.98 -4.14 12.80
CA THR A 494 -2.37 -4.07 11.46
C THR A 494 -2.51 -5.35 10.66
N ASP A 495 -3.04 -6.43 11.26
CA ASP A 495 -3.14 -7.73 10.60
C ASP A 495 -4.49 -8.45 10.86
N ILE A 496 -4.94 -9.24 9.89
CA ILE A 496 -6.23 -9.94 9.93
C ILE A 496 -6.09 -11.37 9.41
N ALA A 497 -6.91 -12.25 9.96
CA ALA A 497 -7.21 -13.53 9.33
C ALA A 497 -8.71 -13.67 9.14
N CYS A 498 -9.09 -14.46 8.14
CA CYS A 498 -10.48 -14.81 7.93
C CYS A 498 -10.58 -16.28 7.56
N TRP A 499 -11.53 -16.97 8.19
CA TRP A 499 -11.96 -18.28 7.74
C TRP A 499 -13.22 -18.11 6.89
N ASN A 500 -13.18 -18.57 5.63
CA ASN A 500 -14.23 -18.28 4.64
C ASN A 500 -15.32 -19.36 4.52
N GLU A 501 -15.29 -20.44 5.32
CA GLU A 501 -16.22 -21.56 5.14
C GLU A 501 -17.33 -21.62 6.18
N ARG A 502 -18.59 -21.74 5.69
CA ARG A 502 -19.88 -21.92 6.41
C ARG A 502 -20.31 -20.83 7.40
N LYS A 503 -19.42 -20.35 8.27
CA LYS A 503 -19.69 -19.31 9.28
C LYS A 503 -18.43 -18.47 9.48
N PRO A 504 -18.17 -17.51 8.58
CA PRO A 504 -16.92 -16.81 8.61
C PRO A 504 -16.78 -15.97 9.88
N VAL A 505 -15.56 -15.97 10.41
CA VAL A 505 -15.16 -15.16 11.55
C VAL A 505 -13.98 -14.32 11.10
N LEU A 506 -14.09 -13.02 11.29
CA LEU A 506 -12.99 -12.09 11.05
C LEU A 506 -12.13 -12.04 12.31
N TYR A 507 -10.88 -12.47 12.22
CA TYR A 507 -9.93 -12.41 13.32
C TYR A 507 -9.01 -11.21 13.18
N LEU A 508 -8.74 -10.53 14.30
CA LEU A 508 -7.79 -9.44 14.40
C LEU A 508 -6.62 -9.84 15.31
N ALA A 509 -5.40 -9.50 14.88
CA ALA A 509 -4.19 -9.66 15.68
C ALA A 509 -4.20 -8.80 16.96
N SER A 510 -3.12 -8.91 17.75
CA SER A 510 -2.99 -8.11 18.96
C SER A 510 -2.98 -6.62 18.67
N SER A 511 -3.65 -5.86 19.53
CA SER A 511 -3.84 -4.42 19.35
C SER A 511 -2.53 -3.66 19.58
N GLN A 512 -1.73 -3.43 18.54
CA GLN A 512 -0.43 -2.72 18.61
C GLN A 512 0.46 -3.24 19.75
N TYR A 513 0.43 -4.55 19.99
CA TYR A 513 1.15 -5.23 21.07
C TYR A 513 0.77 -4.81 22.51
N ARG A 514 -0.23 -3.93 22.67
CA ARG A 514 -0.77 -3.45 23.96
C ARG A 514 -1.66 -4.48 24.67
N HIS A 515 -1.99 -5.58 24.01
CA HIS A 515 -2.80 -6.64 24.60
C HIS A 515 -2.29 -8.00 24.19
N ARG A 516 -2.22 -8.92 25.15
CA ARG A 516 -1.90 -10.33 24.91
C ARG A 516 -3.18 -11.08 24.57
N ALA A 517 -3.75 -10.73 23.42
CA ALA A 517 -4.93 -11.38 22.90
C ALA A 517 -5.05 -11.20 21.39
N TYR A 518 -5.80 -12.09 20.75
CA TYR A 518 -6.39 -11.85 19.44
C TYR A 518 -7.91 -11.79 19.59
N TYR A 519 -8.59 -11.26 18.58
CA TYR A 519 -10.02 -10.97 18.66
C TYR A 519 -10.77 -11.65 17.53
N GLY A 520 -11.91 -12.29 17.83
CA GLY A 520 -12.87 -12.75 16.84
C GLY A 520 -14.01 -11.74 16.71
N LEU A 521 -14.32 -11.33 15.49
CA LEU A 521 -15.41 -10.42 15.18
C LEU A 521 -16.52 -11.16 14.42
N LYS A 522 -17.76 -10.98 14.89
CA LYS A 522 -18.97 -11.53 14.26
C LYS A 522 -19.96 -10.40 14.00
N PHE A 523 -20.39 -10.23 12.76
CA PHE A 523 -21.31 -9.16 12.35
C PHE A 523 -22.78 -9.58 12.57
N GLY A 524 -23.67 -8.58 12.66
CA GLY A 524 -25.12 -8.77 12.74
C GLY A 524 -25.74 -8.55 14.11
N GLY A 525 -24.91 -8.35 15.15
CA GLY A 525 -25.33 -8.10 16.53
C GLY A 525 -25.13 -6.65 16.97
N ALA A 526 -25.09 -6.44 18.30
CA ALA A 526 -24.71 -5.15 18.86
C ALA A 526 -23.26 -4.79 18.50
N ASP A 527 -22.99 -3.50 18.29
CA ASP A 527 -21.67 -3.00 17.95
C ASP A 527 -20.79 -2.87 19.21
N ASP A 528 -20.31 -4.00 19.71
CA ASP A 528 -19.36 -4.04 20.83
C ASP A 528 -18.00 -3.47 20.40
N PHE A 529 -17.61 -3.67 19.13
CA PHE A 529 -16.31 -3.28 18.61
C PHE A 529 -16.04 -1.78 18.72
N SER A 530 -16.99 -0.91 18.37
CA SER A 530 -16.80 0.54 18.48
C SER A 530 -16.66 1.04 19.92
N ARG A 531 -17.08 0.23 20.90
CA ARG A 531 -17.03 0.55 22.34
C ARG A 531 -15.95 -0.20 23.08
N TYR A 532 -15.37 -1.24 22.47
CA TYR A 532 -14.39 -2.10 23.09
C TYR A 532 -13.18 -1.28 23.55
N GLN A 533 -12.72 -1.54 24.78
CA GLN A 533 -11.51 -0.94 25.33
C GLN A 533 -10.52 -2.07 25.63
N VAL A 534 -9.35 -1.96 25.02
CA VAL A 534 -8.20 -2.79 25.29
C VAL A 534 -7.67 -2.45 26.69
N PRO A 535 -7.26 -3.45 27.49
CA PRO A 535 -6.59 -3.19 28.77
C PRO A 535 -5.41 -2.23 28.60
N ASP A 536 -5.36 -1.20 29.44
CA ASP A 536 -4.31 -0.18 29.39
C ASP A 536 -3.01 -0.73 30.00
N LEU A 537 -2.27 -1.51 29.21
CA LEU A 537 -0.92 -1.96 29.60
C LEU A 537 0.11 -0.81 29.56
N ASP A 538 -0.20 0.28 28.84
CA ASP A 538 0.65 1.47 28.77
C ASP A 538 0.53 2.33 30.03
N GLN A 539 -0.53 2.17 30.83
CA GLN A 539 -0.67 2.83 32.13
C GLN A 539 0.58 2.62 32.99
N HIS A 540 1.18 1.43 32.96
CA HIS A 540 2.41 1.17 33.70
C HIS A 540 3.62 1.94 33.15
N LEU A 541 3.75 2.05 31.82
CA LEU A 541 4.81 2.85 31.18
C LEU A 541 4.61 4.34 31.42
N GLU A 542 3.36 4.82 31.35
CA GLU A 542 2.98 6.20 31.68
C GLU A 542 3.21 6.47 33.18
N GLU A 543 2.92 5.51 34.07
CA GLU A 543 3.24 5.61 35.50
C GLU A 543 4.75 5.69 35.73
N ILE A 544 5.57 4.90 35.01
CA ILE A 544 7.03 5.00 35.04
C ILE A 544 7.48 6.37 34.52
N TYR A 545 6.94 6.83 33.39
CA TYR A 545 7.24 8.13 32.80
C TYR A 545 6.86 9.27 33.76
N VAL A 546 5.65 9.25 34.31
CA VAL A 546 5.15 10.22 35.30
C VAL A 546 5.98 10.15 36.58
N ALA A 547 6.36 8.97 37.05
CA ALA A 547 7.25 8.81 38.20
C ALA A 547 8.64 9.40 37.91
N ALA A 548 9.21 9.16 36.72
CA ALA A 548 10.47 9.73 36.28
C ALA A 548 10.39 11.26 36.15
N LYS A 549 9.31 11.78 35.59
CA LYS A 549 9.02 13.22 35.44
C LYS A 549 8.77 13.91 36.78
N ARG A 550 8.19 13.21 37.75
CA ARG A 550 8.02 13.67 39.15
C ARG A 550 9.33 13.65 39.94
N GLN A 551 10.35 12.92 39.49
CA GLN A 551 11.68 13.11 40.07
C GLN A 551 12.13 14.52 39.75
N VAL A 552 12.49 15.28 40.79
CA VAL A 552 13.10 16.60 40.60
C VAL A 552 14.30 16.40 39.70
N ALA A 553 14.28 17.04 38.52
CA ALA A 553 15.39 17.04 37.59
C ALA A 553 16.64 17.39 38.40
N ARG A 554 17.53 16.40 38.56
CA ARG A 554 18.72 16.63 39.38
C ARG A 554 19.51 17.71 38.66
N PRO A 555 19.90 18.81 39.34
CA PRO A 555 20.83 19.74 38.74
C PRO A 555 22.04 18.94 38.25
N LEU A 556 22.54 19.30 37.07
CA LEU A 556 23.82 18.77 36.58
C LEU A 556 24.78 18.77 37.77
N ARG A 557 25.34 17.59 38.10
CA ARG A 557 26.09 17.37 39.35
C ARG A 557 27.33 18.27 39.53
N ASN A 558 27.60 19.14 38.56
CA ASN A 558 28.45 20.32 38.62
C ASN A 558 27.85 21.32 37.63
N GLY A 559 28.06 22.64 37.78
CA GLY A 559 27.58 23.71 36.87
C GLY A 559 28.07 23.55 35.42
N GLY A 560 27.57 22.53 34.74
CA GLY A 560 28.08 22.00 33.49
C GLY A 560 27.61 22.82 32.31
N LYS A 561 28.57 23.21 31.48
CA LYS A 561 28.42 23.99 30.27
C LYS A 561 28.31 23.00 29.13
N VAL A 562 27.16 22.79 28.47
CA VAL A 562 27.12 21.90 27.29
C VAL A 562 25.98 22.29 26.35
N LYS A 563 26.32 22.53 25.08
CA LYS A 563 25.42 22.44 23.94
C LYS A 563 25.96 21.40 22.96
N VAL A 564 25.08 20.52 22.47
CA VAL A 564 25.43 19.52 21.46
C VAL A 564 25.05 20.08 20.09
N PHE A 565 26.02 20.14 19.18
CA PHE A 565 25.84 20.54 17.79
C PHE A 565 25.92 19.31 16.88
N MET A 566 24.85 19.05 16.14
CA MET A 566 24.78 17.93 15.21
C MET A 566 25.29 18.35 13.82
N ALA A 567 26.28 17.62 13.32
CA ALA A 567 26.85 17.80 12.00
C ALA A 567 26.84 16.47 11.23
N MET A 568 25.93 16.36 10.26
CA MET A 568 25.56 15.10 9.62
C MET A 568 26.65 14.47 8.73
N GLY A 569 27.74 15.16 8.40
CA GLY A 569 28.80 14.55 7.56
C GLY A 569 30.10 15.33 7.41
N GLU A 570 30.11 16.64 7.64
CA GLU A 570 31.31 17.46 7.41
C GLU A 570 32.45 17.07 8.36
N PHE A 571 32.18 16.98 9.66
CA PHE A 571 33.18 16.62 10.68
C PHE A 571 33.73 15.21 10.53
N ALA A 572 33.12 14.36 9.72
CA ALA A 572 33.62 13.03 9.43
C ALA A 572 34.61 13.00 8.24
N ARG A 573 34.60 14.02 7.37
CA ARG A 573 35.28 13.99 6.06
C ARG A 573 36.29 15.12 5.83
N VAL A 574 36.15 16.27 6.49
CA VAL A 574 37.02 17.43 6.21
C VAL A 574 38.48 17.22 6.68
N PRO A 575 39.49 17.79 6.00
CA PRO A 575 40.89 17.67 6.41
C PRO A 575 41.20 18.25 7.81
N GLU A 576 42.34 17.89 8.39
CA GLU A 576 42.77 18.37 9.73
C GLU A 576 42.83 19.91 9.80
N ALA A 577 43.31 20.59 8.75
CA ALA A 577 43.37 22.05 8.70
C ALA A 577 41.99 22.69 8.91
N THR A 578 40.98 22.18 8.21
CA THR A 578 39.58 22.62 8.35
C THR A 578 39.01 22.28 9.72
N LEU A 579 39.34 21.12 10.30
CA LEU A 579 38.95 20.80 11.68
C LEU A 579 39.51 21.83 12.67
N ARG A 580 40.76 22.28 12.49
CA ARG A 580 41.36 23.31 13.37
C ARG A 580 40.65 24.66 13.23
N GLU A 581 40.22 25.03 12.04
CA GLU A 581 39.39 26.22 11.81
C GLU A 581 38.05 26.10 12.52
N TYR A 582 37.38 24.94 12.41
CA TYR A 582 36.13 24.67 13.11
C TYR A 582 36.31 24.70 14.63
N ALA A 583 37.38 24.08 15.15
CA ALA A 583 37.71 24.12 16.58
C ALA A 583 37.87 25.56 17.08
N ALA A 584 38.61 26.39 16.33
CA ALA A 584 38.81 27.80 16.66
C ALA A 584 37.51 28.60 16.58
N ALA A 585 36.64 28.32 15.60
CA ALA A 585 35.34 28.96 15.47
C ALA A 585 34.40 28.60 16.63
N LEU A 586 34.29 27.30 16.95
CA LEU A 586 33.47 26.81 18.07
C LEU A 586 33.95 27.41 19.40
N LYS A 587 35.26 27.41 19.64
CA LYS A 587 35.86 27.97 20.86
C LYS A 587 35.59 29.47 21.04
N LYS A 588 35.46 30.24 19.96
CA LYS A 588 35.06 31.67 20.04
C LYS A 588 33.61 31.86 20.47
N LEU A 589 32.74 30.88 20.26
CA LEU A 589 31.34 30.91 20.65
C LEU A 589 31.14 30.43 22.10
N GLU A 590 32.14 29.80 22.70
CA GLU A 590 32.08 29.31 24.09
C GLU A 590 32.07 30.47 25.09
N THR A 591 31.38 30.24 26.22
CA THR A 591 31.28 31.21 27.31
C THR A 591 31.50 30.51 28.66
N PRO A 592 31.60 31.24 29.78
CA PRO A 592 31.60 30.62 31.09
C PRO A 592 30.37 29.74 31.39
N ALA A 593 29.31 29.81 30.60
CA ALA A 593 28.13 28.95 30.71
C ALA A 593 27.93 27.99 29.51
N LEU A 594 28.82 28.02 28.51
CA LEU A 594 28.59 27.36 27.21
C LEU A 594 29.84 26.68 26.66
N GLU A 595 29.73 25.38 26.36
CA GLU A 595 30.74 24.55 25.66
C GLU A 595 30.05 23.88 24.47
N PHE A 596 30.72 23.76 23.32
CA PHE A 596 30.19 23.05 22.17
C PHE A 596 30.74 21.62 22.07
N LEU A 597 29.85 20.65 21.94
CA LEU A 597 30.20 19.26 21.62
C LEU A 597 29.73 18.92 20.21
N VAL A 598 30.62 18.34 19.41
CA VAL A 598 30.29 17.91 18.05
C VAL A 598 29.67 16.53 18.07
N MET A 599 28.59 16.33 17.31
CA MET A 599 28.01 15.02 17.05
C MET A 599 27.99 14.76 15.55
N TYR A 600 28.42 13.57 15.13
CA TYR A 600 28.27 13.15 13.73
C TYR A 600 27.87 11.68 13.64
N GLU A 601 27.38 11.29 12.46
CA GLU A 601 26.94 9.93 12.19
C GLU A 601 28.04 9.14 11.48
N ALA A 602 28.62 8.14 12.15
CA ALA A 602 29.55 7.18 11.56
C ALA A 602 28.98 5.77 11.66
N SER A 603 29.24 4.93 10.67
CA SER A 603 28.74 3.57 10.63
C SER A 603 29.76 2.61 10.02
N ASP A 604 30.15 1.61 10.81
CA ASP A 604 30.93 0.44 10.36
C ASP A 604 30.07 -0.79 10.08
N LEU A 605 28.76 -0.69 10.29
CA LEU A 605 27.78 -1.69 9.91
C LEU A 605 27.32 -1.44 8.47
N LEU A 606 28.04 -2.06 7.51
CA LEU A 606 27.82 -1.88 6.07
C LEU A 606 26.41 -2.27 5.59
N GLY A 607 25.74 -3.17 6.30
CA GLY A 607 24.35 -3.58 6.01
C GLY A 607 23.27 -2.62 6.50
N HIS A 608 23.63 -1.55 7.23
CA HIS A 608 22.67 -0.60 7.79
C HIS A 608 22.40 0.57 6.82
N GLU A 609 21.20 1.18 6.81
CA GLU A 609 20.89 2.26 5.84
C GLU A 609 21.41 3.65 6.22
N ARG A 610 21.51 3.96 7.51
CA ARG A 610 21.97 5.26 8.04
C ARG A 610 23.43 5.28 8.48
N GLY A 611 23.93 6.50 8.67
CA GLY A 611 25.30 6.81 9.09
C GLY A 611 26.32 6.77 7.95
N LEU A 612 27.37 7.58 8.10
CA LEU A 612 28.45 7.61 7.12
C LEU A 612 29.20 6.27 7.11
N LYS A 613 29.19 5.59 5.96
CA LYS A 613 29.87 4.30 5.79
C LYS A 613 31.38 4.45 5.85
N MET A 614 31.97 3.85 6.88
CA MET A 614 33.39 3.90 7.19
C MET A 614 33.80 2.55 7.76
N THR A 615 35.04 2.13 7.57
CA THR A 615 35.58 0.99 8.33
C THR A 615 35.80 1.39 9.78
N THR A 616 35.81 0.43 10.69
CA THR A 616 36.16 0.66 12.11
C THR A 616 37.51 1.39 12.25
N ASP A 617 38.50 1.08 11.40
CA ASP A 617 39.78 1.79 11.34
C ASP A 617 39.63 3.26 10.98
N GLN A 618 38.82 3.56 9.96
CA GLN A 618 38.57 4.94 9.52
C GLN A 618 37.86 5.74 10.61
N ILE A 619 36.93 5.12 11.35
CA ILE A 619 36.23 5.75 12.47
C ILE A 619 37.21 6.08 13.61
N ALA A 620 38.08 5.14 13.97
CA ALA A 620 39.08 5.34 15.02
C ALA A 620 40.17 6.37 14.61
N GLU A 621 40.62 6.36 13.36
CA GLU A 621 41.53 7.40 12.85
C GLU A 621 40.87 8.78 12.88
N ARG A 622 39.58 8.86 12.55
CA ARG A 622 38.85 10.11 12.65
C ARG A 622 38.75 10.62 14.09
N ALA A 623 38.51 9.72 15.05
CA ALA A 623 38.56 10.06 16.47
C ALA A 623 39.93 10.63 16.87
N ARG A 624 41.04 10.01 16.44
CA ARG A 624 42.41 10.49 16.69
C ARG A 624 42.64 11.91 16.16
N LEU A 625 42.11 12.23 14.97
CA LEU A 625 42.20 13.57 14.40
C LEU A 625 41.42 14.60 15.23
N LEU A 626 40.23 14.24 15.72
CA LEU A 626 39.42 15.12 16.58
C LEU A 626 40.10 15.35 17.95
N GLU A 627 40.75 14.33 18.51
CA GLU A 627 41.61 14.47 19.70
C GLU A 627 42.74 15.47 19.45
N LYS A 628 43.48 15.30 18.35
CA LYS A 628 44.60 16.17 17.95
C LYS A 628 44.17 17.61 17.65
N ALA A 629 42.95 17.78 17.12
CA ALA A 629 42.35 19.08 16.85
C ALA A 629 41.74 19.73 18.12
N GLY A 630 41.61 18.97 19.21
CA GLY A 630 41.04 19.44 20.47
C GLY A 630 39.53 19.70 20.39
N ILE A 631 38.80 18.89 19.60
CA ILE A 631 37.36 19.03 19.38
C ILE A 631 36.62 17.97 20.21
N PRO A 632 35.91 18.34 21.29
CA PRO A 632 35.05 17.42 22.01
C PRO A 632 33.94 16.89 21.11
N PHE A 633 33.73 15.57 21.09
CA PHE A 633 32.77 14.95 20.19
C PHE A 633 32.09 13.68 20.73
N GLY A 634 31.05 13.25 20.00
CA GLY A 634 30.34 12.01 20.19
C GLY A 634 29.72 11.49 18.89
N TYR A 635 29.20 10.27 18.92
CA TYR A 635 28.50 9.67 17.78
C TYR A 635 27.00 9.66 17.99
N PHE A 636 26.25 9.98 16.95
CA PHE A 636 24.87 9.52 16.85
C PHE A 636 24.91 8.06 16.39
N ALA A 637 24.55 7.14 17.27
CA ALA A 637 24.90 5.73 17.17
C ALA A 637 23.72 4.80 16.85
N ALA A 638 22.49 5.22 17.17
CA ALA A 638 21.29 4.44 16.91
C ALA A 638 20.02 5.31 16.83
N HIS A 639 19.08 4.88 15.98
CA HIS A 639 17.73 5.48 15.91
C HIS A 639 16.69 4.45 15.47
N CYS A 640 15.49 4.53 16.05
CA CYS A 640 14.41 3.56 15.86
C CYS A 640 14.92 2.13 16.00
N TYR A 641 15.51 1.75 17.15
CA TYR A 641 16.11 0.44 17.47
C TYR A 641 17.19 -0.06 16.50
N GLN A 642 17.60 0.74 15.51
CA GLN A 642 18.64 0.36 14.59
C GLN A 642 19.98 0.96 15.01
N VAL A 643 20.90 0.08 15.39
CA VAL A 643 22.28 0.41 15.72
C VAL A 643 23.11 0.40 14.44
N TRP A 644 23.93 1.42 14.24
CA TRP A 644 24.83 1.48 13.07
C TRP A 644 26.30 1.64 13.42
N LEU A 645 26.63 1.68 14.71
CA LEU A 645 28.00 1.75 15.23
C LEU A 645 28.30 0.52 16.09
N SER A 646 29.32 -0.25 15.74
CA SER A 646 29.72 -1.44 16.49
C SER A 646 30.35 -1.09 17.85
N GLN A 647 30.30 -2.05 18.78
CA GLN A 647 31.00 -1.94 20.07
C GLN A 647 32.52 -1.77 19.88
N GLU A 648 33.08 -2.39 18.84
CA GLU A 648 34.50 -2.32 18.54
C GLU A 648 34.89 -0.93 18.04
N ALA A 649 34.07 -0.29 17.20
CA ALA A 649 34.27 1.11 16.81
C ALA A 649 34.23 2.05 18.01
N ILE A 650 33.27 1.85 18.93
CA ILE A 650 33.17 2.65 20.16
C ILE A 650 34.45 2.51 21.00
N ARG A 651 34.90 1.27 21.25
CA ARG A 651 36.10 0.98 22.03
C ARG A 651 37.34 1.61 21.41
N ARG A 652 37.57 1.38 20.11
CA ARG A 652 38.76 1.89 19.40
C ARG A 652 38.77 3.41 19.26
N SER A 653 37.60 4.03 19.09
CA SER A 653 37.49 5.49 19.12
C SER A 653 37.82 6.07 20.48
N LYS A 654 37.47 5.40 21.58
CA LYS A 654 37.84 5.84 22.92
C LYS A 654 39.33 5.70 23.20
N GLU A 655 39.97 4.65 22.70
CA GLU A 655 41.43 4.50 22.76
C GLU A 655 42.16 5.56 21.93
N ALA A 656 41.61 5.88 20.76
CA ALA A 656 42.17 6.90 19.87
C ALA A 656 41.95 8.33 20.36
N ALA A 657 40.86 8.59 21.09
CA ALA A 657 40.47 9.91 21.60
C ALA A 657 40.04 9.84 23.08
N PRO A 658 40.99 9.61 24.00
CA PRO A 658 40.68 9.37 25.41
C PRO A 658 40.01 10.58 26.08
N THR A 659 40.28 11.81 25.64
CA THR A 659 39.77 13.03 26.30
C THR A 659 38.64 13.71 25.52
N MET A 660 38.65 13.61 24.19
CA MET A 660 37.71 14.31 23.33
C MET A 660 36.49 13.45 22.94
N PHE A 661 36.57 12.12 22.96
CA PHE A 661 35.38 11.29 22.79
C PHE A 661 34.60 11.18 24.12
N ARG A 662 33.46 11.86 24.19
CA ARG A 662 32.77 12.14 25.47
C ARG A 662 31.36 11.59 25.57
N PHE A 663 30.69 11.31 24.45
CA PHE A 663 29.32 10.82 24.52
C PHE A 663 28.89 9.97 23.33
N LEU A 664 27.86 9.17 23.56
CA LEU A 664 27.06 8.51 22.54
C LEU A 664 25.64 9.05 22.60
N TYR A 665 25.02 9.22 21.46
CA TYR A 665 23.68 9.75 21.33
C TYR A 665 22.79 8.74 20.62
N VAL A 666 21.61 8.55 21.18
CA VAL A 666 20.59 7.60 20.77
C VAL A 666 19.25 8.33 20.75
N ALA A 667 18.57 8.31 19.61
CA ALA A 667 17.29 8.97 19.45
C ALA A 667 16.24 7.93 19.08
N GLU A 668 15.27 7.74 19.96
CA GLU A 668 14.33 6.63 19.90
C GLU A 668 12.88 7.08 20.02
N ASN A 669 11.99 6.25 19.49
CA ASN A 669 10.57 6.34 19.77
C ASN A 669 10.22 5.24 20.76
N LEU A 670 9.86 5.61 21.99
CA LEU A 670 9.43 4.65 23.00
C LEU A 670 8.11 3.94 22.59
N GLU A 671 7.35 4.51 21.65
CA GLU A 671 6.16 3.84 21.08
C GLU A 671 6.51 2.60 20.21
N LEU A 672 7.80 2.38 19.92
CA LEU A 672 8.29 1.26 19.11
C LEU A 672 8.94 0.13 19.94
N PHE A 673 8.67 0.06 21.25
CA PHE A 673 9.22 -0.96 22.17
C PHE A 673 8.87 -2.43 21.84
N TYR A 674 8.14 -2.67 20.75
CA TYR A 674 7.55 -3.97 20.44
C TYR A 674 8.08 -4.60 19.14
N GLY A 675 9.12 -4.00 18.51
CA GLY A 675 9.74 -4.55 17.30
C GLY A 675 10.81 -5.63 17.58
N PRO A 676 11.11 -6.52 16.61
CA PRO A 676 12.04 -7.65 16.80
C PRO A 676 13.48 -7.24 17.15
N LEU A 677 13.90 -6.08 16.64
CA LEU A 677 15.23 -5.52 16.89
C LEU A 677 15.38 -4.91 18.29
N TRP A 678 14.27 -4.75 19.04
CA TRP A 678 14.27 -4.12 20.35
C TRP A 678 15.16 -4.87 21.37
N ARG A 679 15.14 -6.21 21.36
CA ARG A 679 15.95 -7.01 22.30
C ARG A 679 17.45 -6.87 22.03
N ASP A 680 17.85 -6.88 20.76
CA ASP A 680 19.24 -6.66 20.36
C ASP A 680 19.69 -5.23 20.64
N PHE A 681 18.81 -4.27 20.38
CA PHE A 681 19.02 -2.87 20.74
C PHE A 681 19.21 -2.70 22.25
N LEU A 682 18.37 -3.31 23.09
CA LEU A 682 18.51 -3.27 24.55
C LEU A 682 19.83 -3.89 25.03
N ARG A 683 20.21 -5.06 24.49
CA ARG A 683 21.52 -5.67 24.80
C ARG A 683 22.67 -4.74 24.42
N TRP A 684 22.58 -4.11 23.25
CA TRP A 684 23.56 -3.14 22.82
C TRP A 684 23.57 -1.90 23.73
N CYS A 685 22.40 -1.38 24.12
CA CYS A 685 22.28 -0.25 25.03
C CYS A 685 22.88 -0.55 26.40
N ASP A 686 22.59 -1.71 26.98
CA ASP A 686 23.12 -2.12 28.29
C ASP A 686 24.65 -2.24 28.28
N ALA A 687 25.21 -2.91 27.26
CA ALA A 687 26.65 -2.99 27.06
C ALA A 687 27.29 -1.61 26.85
N THR A 688 26.65 -0.75 26.05
CA THR A 688 27.14 0.60 25.74
C THR A 688 27.06 1.53 26.96
N LEU A 689 25.99 1.44 27.75
CA LEU A 689 25.83 2.19 28.99
C LEU A 689 26.91 1.83 29.99
N SER A 690 27.16 0.52 30.16
CA SER A 690 28.23 0.00 31.01
C SER A 690 29.60 0.51 30.55
N PHE A 691 29.86 0.47 29.24
CA PHE A 691 31.09 1.02 28.66
C PHE A 691 31.23 2.53 28.93
N CYS A 692 30.19 3.32 28.69
CA CYS A 692 30.21 4.76 28.93
C CYS A 692 30.48 5.09 30.40
N ALA A 693 29.81 4.39 31.33
CA ALA A 693 30.01 4.57 32.76
C ALA A 693 31.46 4.25 33.18
N GLY A 694 32.05 3.18 32.65
CA GLY A 694 33.44 2.79 32.92
C GLY A 694 34.50 3.75 32.37
N HIS A 695 34.16 4.59 31.39
CA HIS A 695 35.10 5.48 30.69
C HIS A 695 34.81 6.96 30.87
N GLY A 696 33.96 7.33 31.85
CA GLY A 696 33.60 8.72 32.14
C GLY A 696 32.85 9.41 31.01
N MET A 697 32.20 8.64 30.13
CA MET A 697 31.40 9.13 29.02
C MET A 697 29.92 9.18 29.39
N LYS A 698 29.13 9.87 28.57
CA LYS A 698 27.67 9.93 28.69
C LYS A 698 27.00 9.19 27.53
N MET A 699 25.91 8.51 27.82
CA MET A 699 24.96 8.08 26.80
C MET A 699 23.72 8.95 26.91
N VAL A 700 23.31 9.57 25.81
CA VAL A 700 22.18 10.50 25.74
C VAL A 700 21.04 9.82 25.01
N PHE A 701 19.92 9.59 25.72
CA PHE A 701 18.68 9.10 25.14
C PHE A 701 17.73 10.28 24.86
N LYS A 702 17.21 10.36 23.63
CA LYS A 702 16.15 11.30 23.24
C LYS A 702 14.91 10.52 22.83
N GLU A 703 13.77 10.84 23.46
CA GLU A 703 12.43 10.40 23.05
C GLU A 703 11.78 11.46 22.11
N LYS A 704 10.97 11.03 21.14
CA LYS A 704 10.47 11.87 20.02
C LYS A 704 9.57 13.03 20.46
N HIS A 705 10.05 14.26 20.21
CA HIS A 705 9.49 15.14 19.17
C HIS A 705 10.65 15.77 18.37
N ASP A 706 10.55 15.71 17.05
CA ASP A 706 11.45 16.43 16.15
C ASP A 706 11.09 17.91 16.15
N SER A 707 11.70 18.67 17.05
CA SER A 707 11.75 20.12 16.97
C SER A 707 13.19 20.58 17.12
N TRP A 708 13.79 20.94 15.99
CA TRP A 708 14.73 22.04 15.98
C TRP A 708 13.88 23.31 16.05
N GLY A 709 13.98 24.05 17.15
CA GLY A 709 13.53 25.42 17.23
C GLY A 709 14.74 26.30 17.48
N VAL A 710 15.18 27.05 16.46
CA VAL A 710 15.80 28.35 16.73
C VAL A 710 14.64 29.24 17.20
N MET A 711 14.45 29.33 18.51
CA MET A 711 13.77 30.47 19.10
C MET A 711 14.84 31.31 19.78
N PRO A 712 15.01 32.60 19.44
CA PRO A 712 15.80 33.48 20.28
C PRO A 712 15.11 33.50 21.65
N ALA A 713 15.85 33.18 22.70
CA ALA A 713 15.42 33.46 24.05
C ALA A 713 15.50 34.98 24.24
N ASP A 714 14.51 35.69 23.71
CA ASP A 714 14.28 37.10 23.96
C ASP A 714 13.21 37.22 25.06
N PRO A 715 13.55 37.72 26.26
CA PRO A 715 12.60 37.95 27.34
C PRO A 715 11.59 39.06 27.06
N ASP A 716 11.79 39.89 26.02
CA ASP A 716 10.97 41.10 25.79
C ASP A 716 9.66 40.87 25.02
N LEU A 717 9.27 39.61 24.75
CA LEU A 717 8.03 39.28 24.04
C LEU A 717 6.84 38.89 24.94
N PHE A 718 6.98 38.98 26.26
CA PHE A 718 5.90 38.72 27.22
C PHE A 718 5.65 39.86 28.23
N ASN A 719 5.96 41.10 27.87
CA ASN A 719 5.37 42.28 28.52
C ASN A 719 4.66 43.16 27.49
#